data_AF-A0A0N0TMV5-F1
#
_entry.id   AF-A0A0N0TMV5-F1
#
_cell.length_a   1.000
_cell.length_b   1.000
_cell.length_c   1.000
_cell.angle_alpha   90.00
_cell.angle_beta   90.00
_cell.angle_gamma   90.00
#
_symmetry.space_group_name_H-M   'P 1'
#
loop_
_entity.id
_entity.type
_entity.pdbx_description
1 polymer ?
#
loop_
_entity_poly.entity_id
_entity_poly.type
_entity_poly.pdbx_seq_one_letter_code
_entity_poly.pdbx_strand_id
1 'polypeptide(L)'
;METVLIVAALLSILIPLVSWAVIPEIFHDTDGKSVLTLAIASVWAVACVLVLLTASATGVWAGRFLVGGLLVAAFLLLWAVARIFGRRWLRICALFMAAVGGAWALWPSWPRGEPTWLDGAPEGGWAAAALIALAVGYLWLERITVKEPQVHVAEPAAEDNEATTSVLNELRLRLPAIEVVAPAWKPGGEPGEAVASIVESSDITGNKLVSALTRLFSRLVRIPSYTVRVRAHENAASAPDGGAPAPGGDRLVSVTVDVYENITGKSEHQITLPPLRLDSAATRAAGFVASRIFLSDPSTREWARARFDGEDLSAYLTVKSPFTCWGSWGSGDRDYAHDYDPNREERRRCIERLERVADSRRIAGVVRYELASRYELEGEHVKALRMHVLNRAQFRLDPFERSRYRMVVLLKMIANHDFANVWARSTEADRHDIFRALRRAGIYPRAETFPALMSDSALTPLTEEEFVADPERSGDAVRRVRLVLLHVARTEAHEIGKRHSWPRLAYEDLLNKGRSRHRTLNVRNDHDEKLMARYRIGKRSIETLKESIDASISMAVGRVPDARRSASTKLWKKLPPRGNELYNQACLCAVREVEPFHDSGVTIAGDRRAAVSRAVDVMREALHPSVCEHYRPSELLIVDPDLRCLRGSSAFDELVEEQLRRDWGPAKPDTCPEPGDRLLDDWVLQRIHRAWSDDGGRPGSPPWSSPR
;
A
#
# COMPACT_ATOMS: atom_id res chain seq x y z
N MET A 1 33.12 -52.21 -21.14
CA MET A 1 33.03 -50.74 -21.04
C MET A 1 32.05 -50.18 -22.05
N GLU A 2 32.16 -50.55 -23.34
CA GLU A 2 31.18 -50.19 -24.38
C GLU A 2 29.75 -50.64 -24.04
N THR A 3 29.58 -51.83 -23.46
CA THR A 3 28.27 -52.34 -23.04
C THR A 3 27.62 -51.49 -21.94
N VAL A 4 28.40 -50.90 -21.04
CA VAL A 4 27.90 -50.03 -19.96
C VAL A 4 27.49 -48.66 -20.50
N LEU A 5 28.27 -48.12 -21.44
CA LEU A 5 27.95 -46.87 -22.15
C LEU A 5 26.70 -47.02 -23.03
N ILE A 6 26.54 -48.16 -23.71
CA ILE A 6 25.35 -48.47 -24.51
C ILE A 6 24.12 -48.63 -23.62
N VAL A 7 24.24 -49.32 -22.47
CA VAL A 7 23.13 -49.46 -21.51
C VAL A 7 22.76 -48.13 -20.86
N ALA A 8 23.72 -47.27 -20.52
CA ALA A 8 23.45 -45.94 -19.98
C ALA A 8 22.81 -45.00 -21.02
N ALA A 9 23.24 -45.07 -22.29
CA ALA A 9 22.65 -44.33 -23.40
C ALA A 9 21.24 -44.85 -23.74
N LEU A 10 21.01 -46.15 -23.68
CA LEU A 10 19.68 -46.73 -23.87
C LEU A 10 18.75 -46.36 -22.72
N LEU A 11 19.20 -46.40 -21.46
CA LEU A 11 18.38 -46.00 -20.31
C LEU A 11 18.06 -44.51 -20.29
N SER A 12 19.00 -43.64 -20.70
CA SER A 12 18.75 -42.19 -20.80
C SER A 12 17.75 -41.82 -21.91
N ILE A 13 17.52 -42.70 -22.89
CA ILE A 13 16.50 -42.55 -23.93
C ILE A 13 15.20 -43.27 -23.55
N LEU A 14 15.26 -44.47 -22.98
CA LEU A 14 14.07 -45.27 -22.65
C LEU A 14 13.27 -44.67 -21.50
N ILE A 15 13.93 -44.14 -20.46
CA ILE A 15 13.24 -43.64 -19.25
C ILE A 15 12.36 -42.41 -19.57
N PRO A 16 12.82 -41.41 -20.36
CA PRO A 16 11.95 -40.33 -20.82
C PRO A 16 10.81 -40.82 -21.70
N LEU A 17 11.05 -41.78 -22.60
CA LEU A 17 10.03 -42.31 -23.53
C LEU A 17 8.91 -43.07 -22.81
N VAL A 18 9.27 -43.93 -21.84
CA VAL A 18 8.30 -44.66 -20.99
C VAL A 18 7.55 -43.70 -20.07
N SER A 19 8.23 -42.69 -19.51
CA SER A 19 7.58 -41.65 -18.71
C SER A 19 6.60 -40.80 -19.53
N TRP A 20 6.92 -40.51 -20.79
CA TRP A 20 6.06 -39.76 -21.68
C TRP A 20 4.81 -40.54 -22.11
N ALA A 21 4.92 -41.87 -22.24
CA ALA A 21 3.83 -42.74 -22.65
C ALA A 21 2.87 -43.14 -21.50
N VAL A 22 3.37 -43.33 -20.27
CA VAL A 22 2.59 -43.92 -19.17
C VAL A 22 1.92 -42.86 -18.27
N ILE A 23 2.50 -41.65 -18.17
CA ILE A 23 2.01 -40.60 -17.26
C ILE A 23 0.66 -39.98 -17.66
N PRO A 24 0.30 -39.82 -18.95
CA PRO A 24 -1.01 -39.27 -19.33
C PRO A 24 -2.20 -40.16 -18.95
N GLU A 25 -2.03 -41.47 -18.88
CA GLU A 25 -3.12 -42.44 -18.65
C GLU A 25 -3.47 -42.64 -17.16
N ILE A 26 -2.53 -42.35 -16.25
CA ILE A 26 -2.70 -42.63 -14.80
C ILE A 26 -3.31 -41.44 -14.02
N PHE A 27 -3.22 -40.21 -14.55
CA PHE A 27 -3.50 -38.99 -13.75
C PHE A 27 -4.52 -38.05 -14.39
N HIS A 28 -5.70 -38.58 -14.72
CA HIS A 28 -6.76 -37.80 -15.36
C HIS A 28 -7.54 -36.85 -14.42
N ASP A 29 -7.32 -36.88 -13.09
CA ASP A 29 -8.24 -36.23 -12.12
C ASP A 29 -7.60 -35.36 -11.01
N THR A 30 -6.32 -34.99 -11.14
CA THR A 30 -5.69 -33.96 -10.27
C THR A 30 -4.98 -32.94 -11.13
N ASP A 31 -5.02 -31.66 -10.72
CA ASP A 31 -4.50 -30.46 -11.40
C ASP A 31 -3.14 -30.70 -12.12
N GLY A 32 -3.25 -31.24 -13.35
CA GLY A 32 -2.24 -32.13 -13.94
C GLY A 32 -0.91 -31.46 -14.28
N LYS A 33 -0.89 -30.13 -14.24
CA LYS A 33 0.30 -29.34 -14.49
C LYS A 33 1.33 -29.47 -13.37
N SER A 34 0.93 -29.60 -12.12
CA SER A 34 1.88 -29.64 -11.00
C SER A 34 2.58 -31.01 -10.86
N VAL A 35 1.83 -32.10 -11.07
CA VAL A 35 2.34 -33.47 -10.94
C VAL A 35 3.18 -33.89 -12.16
N LEU A 36 2.73 -33.59 -13.38
CA LEU A 36 3.51 -33.84 -14.60
C LEU A 36 4.87 -33.11 -14.54
N THR A 37 4.88 -31.89 -14.00
CA THR A 37 6.11 -31.10 -13.90
C THR A 37 7.05 -31.60 -12.80
N LEU A 38 6.53 -32.13 -11.70
CA LEU A 38 7.34 -32.79 -10.67
C LEU A 38 7.97 -34.09 -11.21
N ALA A 39 7.23 -34.86 -12.00
CA ALA A 39 7.72 -36.08 -12.64
C ALA A 39 8.82 -35.77 -13.67
N ILE A 40 8.62 -34.76 -14.52
CA ILE A 40 9.64 -34.29 -15.47
C ILE A 40 10.90 -33.82 -14.71
N ALA A 41 10.76 -32.99 -13.67
CA ALA A 41 11.90 -32.54 -12.87
C ALA A 41 12.68 -33.70 -12.21
N SER A 42 11.96 -34.74 -11.76
CA SER A 42 12.56 -35.92 -11.13
C SER A 42 13.33 -36.79 -12.12
N VAL A 43 12.76 -37.04 -13.31
CA VAL A 43 13.41 -37.80 -14.38
C VAL A 43 14.68 -37.09 -14.87
N TRP A 44 14.64 -35.76 -15.00
CA TRP A 44 15.80 -34.98 -15.41
C TRP A 44 16.87 -34.85 -14.32
N ALA A 45 16.49 -34.78 -13.04
CA ALA A 45 17.45 -34.84 -11.94
C ALA A 45 18.21 -36.17 -11.93
N VAL A 46 17.52 -37.30 -12.16
CA VAL A 46 18.14 -38.63 -12.29
C VAL A 46 19.07 -38.70 -13.50
N ALA A 47 18.67 -38.11 -14.64
CA ALA A 47 19.54 -38.03 -15.82
C ALA A 47 20.81 -37.20 -15.57
N CYS A 48 20.72 -36.06 -14.88
CA CYS A 48 21.88 -35.25 -14.50
C CYS A 48 22.82 -35.99 -13.55
N VAL A 49 22.28 -36.73 -12.58
CA VAL A 49 23.08 -37.57 -11.67
C VAL A 49 23.77 -38.70 -12.44
N LEU A 50 23.08 -39.36 -13.37
CA LEU A 50 23.68 -40.38 -14.24
C LEU A 50 24.79 -39.82 -15.11
N VAL A 51 24.61 -38.64 -15.70
CA VAL A 51 25.64 -37.97 -16.51
C VAL A 51 26.86 -37.61 -15.65
N LEU A 52 26.65 -37.08 -14.44
CA LEU A 52 27.73 -36.79 -13.48
C LEU A 52 28.49 -38.05 -13.05
N LEU A 53 27.77 -39.15 -12.80
CA LEU A 53 28.38 -40.45 -12.47
C LEU A 53 29.19 -41.00 -13.65
N THR A 54 28.68 -40.91 -14.88
CA THR A 54 29.42 -41.34 -16.08
C THR A 54 30.64 -40.46 -16.37
N ALA A 55 30.56 -39.15 -16.17
CA ALA A 55 31.67 -38.23 -16.34
C ALA A 55 32.78 -38.44 -15.30
N SER A 56 32.41 -38.87 -14.08
CA SER A 56 33.36 -39.26 -13.03
C SER A 56 34.10 -40.56 -13.37
N ALA A 57 33.48 -41.45 -14.15
CA ALA A 57 34.05 -42.74 -14.51
C ALA A 57 35.05 -42.69 -15.69
N THR A 58 35.02 -41.64 -16.52
CA THR A 58 35.78 -41.60 -17.80
C THR A 58 37.13 -40.90 -17.75
N GLY A 59 37.68 -40.58 -16.57
CA GLY A 59 39.11 -40.28 -16.37
C GLY A 59 39.81 -39.38 -17.41
N VAL A 60 39.78 -38.07 -17.14
CA VAL A 60 40.74 -37.02 -17.58
C VAL A 60 40.60 -36.48 -19.03
N TRP A 61 40.76 -35.15 -19.14
CA TRP A 61 40.72 -34.24 -20.30
C TRP A 61 39.36 -33.81 -20.87
N ALA A 62 38.35 -34.66 -20.92
CA ALA A 62 37.00 -34.21 -21.33
C ALA A 62 36.27 -33.38 -20.24
N GLY A 63 36.75 -33.42 -19.00
CA GLY A 63 36.07 -32.87 -17.82
C GLY A 63 35.84 -31.36 -17.84
N ARG A 64 36.72 -30.56 -18.46
CA ARG A 64 36.54 -29.09 -18.47
C ARG A 64 35.42 -28.63 -19.41
N PHE A 65 35.32 -29.26 -20.59
CA PHE A 65 34.22 -28.97 -21.53
C PHE A 65 32.90 -29.57 -21.08
N LEU A 66 32.92 -30.76 -20.44
CA LEU A 66 31.73 -31.38 -19.86
C LEU A 66 31.19 -30.57 -18.66
N VAL A 67 32.05 -30.06 -17.79
CA VAL A 67 31.64 -29.20 -16.67
C VAL A 67 31.09 -27.87 -17.17
N GLY A 68 31.72 -27.25 -18.19
CA GLY A 68 31.18 -26.07 -18.84
C GLY A 68 29.80 -26.31 -19.48
N GLY A 69 29.65 -27.43 -20.20
CA GLY A 69 28.38 -27.85 -20.80
C GLY A 69 27.30 -28.15 -19.77
N LEU A 70 27.66 -28.81 -18.66
CA LEU A 70 26.75 -29.08 -17.53
C LEU A 70 26.32 -27.80 -16.81
N LEU A 71 27.22 -26.83 -16.62
CA LEU A 71 26.87 -25.55 -16.02
C LEU A 71 25.95 -24.73 -16.94
N VAL A 72 26.21 -24.75 -18.25
CA VAL A 72 25.33 -24.12 -19.25
C VAL A 72 23.97 -24.83 -19.30
N ALA A 73 23.93 -26.16 -19.30
CA ALA A 73 22.68 -26.93 -19.28
C ALA A 73 21.89 -26.72 -17.99
N ALA A 74 22.55 -26.70 -16.82
CA ALA A 74 21.93 -26.39 -15.54
C ALA A 74 21.42 -24.95 -15.50
N PHE A 75 22.15 -23.99 -16.08
CA PHE A 75 21.70 -22.61 -16.22
C PHE A 75 20.47 -22.49 -17.13
N LEU A 76 20.47 -23.15 -18.29
CA LEU A 76 19.34 -23.17 -19.22
C LEU A 76 18.12 -23.88 -18.62
N LEU A 77 18.34 -24.95 -17.85
CA LEU A 77 17.29 -25.66 -17.10
C LEU A 77 16.69 -24.76 -16.02
N LEU A 78 17.53 -24.11 -15.21
CA LEU A 78 17.10 -23.12 -14.22
C LEU A 78 16.33 -21.99 -14.90
N TRP A 79 16.78 -21.52 -16.07
CA TRP A 79 16.09 -20.51 -16.86
C TRP A 79 14.75 -21.01 -17.46
N ALA A 80 14.61 -22.28 -17.81
CA ALA A 80 13.33 -22.83 -18.24
C ALA A 80 12.35 -22.99 -17.07
N VAL A 81 12.83 -23.51 -15.93
CA VAL A 81 12.10 -23.59 -14.67
C VAL A 81 11.69 -22.20 -14.19
N ALA A 82 12.52 -21.18 -14.41
CA ALA A 82 12.24 -19.76 -14.14
C ALA A 82 10.93 -19.28 -14.75
N ARG A 83 10.75 -19.66 -16.01
CA ARG A 83 9.69 -19.18 -16.87
C ARG A 83 8.36 -19.83 -16.51
N ILE A 84 8.41 -21.05 -15.96
CA ILE A 84 7.25 -21.85 -15.61
C ILE A 84 6.81 -21.60 -14.16
N PHE A 85 7.75 -21.58 -13.21
CA PHE A 85 7.46 -21.50 -11.77
C PHE A 85 7.50 -20.07 -11.21
N GLY A 86 7.87 -19.09 -12.04
CA GLY A 86 7.93 -17.68 -11.67
C GLY A 86 9.14 -17.33 -10.80
N ARG A 87 9.33 -16.02 -10.59
CA ARG A 87 10.51 -15.42 -9.94
C ARG A 87 10.86 -15.99 -8.55
N ARG A 88 9.89 -16.55 -7.82
CA ARG A 88 10.09 -17.07 -6.45
C ARG A 88 10.94 -18.34 -6.41
N TRP A 89 10.71 -19.28 -7.32
CA TRP A 89 11.41 -20.57 -7.30
C TRP A 89 12.86 -20.45 -7.76
N LEU A 90 13.16 -19.53 -8.67
CA LEU A 90 14.52 -19.23 -9.06
C LEU A 90 15.39 -18.69 -7.95
N ARG A 91 14.82 -17.83 -7.10
CA ARG A 91 15.51 -17.33 -5.91
C ARG A 91 15.86 -18.47 -4.98
N ILE A 92 14.93 -19.41 -4.79
CA ILE A 92 15.17 -20.61 -3.98
C ILE A 92 16.29 -21.45 -4.61
N CYS A 93 16.28 -21.67 -5.92
CA CYS A 93 17.34 -22.40 -6.61
C CYS A 93 18.69 -21.68 -6.57
N ALA A 94 18.74 -20.36 -6.74
CA ALA A 94 19.97 -19.58 -6.64
C ALA A 94 20.53 -19.57 -5.22
N LEU A 95 19.67 -19.41 -4.20
CA LEU A 95 20.06 -19.52 -2.80
C LEU A 95 20.54 -20.94 -2.47
N PHE A 96 19.89 -21.96 -3.02
CA PHE A 96 20.33 -23.34 -2.88
C PHE A 96 21.70 -23.58 -3.54
N MET A 97 21.93 -23.08 -4.75
CA MET A 97 23.25 -23.17 -5.41
C MET A 97 24.33 -22.40 -4.65
N ALA A 98 24.02 -21.23 -4.09
CA ALA A 98 24.93 -20.49 -3.22
C ALA A 98 25.22 -21.26 -1.92
N ALA A 99 24.21 -21.88 -1.32
CA ALA A 99 24.36 -22.68 -0.10
C ALA A 99 25.17 -23.95 -0.36
N VAL A 100 24.93 -24.65 -1.47
CA VAL A 100 25.71 -25.81 -1.90
C VAL A 100 27.15 -25.40 -2.20
N GLY A 101 27.36 -24.32 -2.95
CA GLY A 101 28.69 -23.77 -3.22
C GLY A 101 29.43 -23.36 -1.94
N GLY A 102 28.74 -22.70 -1.00
CA GLY A 102 29.29 -22.34 0.31
C GLY A 102 29.62 -23.55 1.18
N ALA A 103 28.72 -24.54 1.24
CA ALA A 103 28.95 -25.80 1.96
C ALA A 103 30.14 -26.57 1.39
N TRP A 104 30.31 -26.57 0.07
CA TRP A 104 31.45 -27.21 -0.61
C TRP A 104 32.77 -26.48 -0.37
N ALA A 105 32.76 -25.14 -0.38
CA ALA A 105 33.93 -24.32 -0.04
C ALA A 105 34.33 -24.45 1.43
N LEU A 106 33.35 -24.63 2.32
CA LEU A 106 33.52 -24.80 3.76
C LEU A 106 33.58 -26.26 4.18
N TRP A 107 33.96 -27.19 3.29
CA TRP A 107 34.10 -28.62 3.58
C TRP A 107 35.58 -29.04 3.67
N PRO A 108 36.35 -28.66 4.72
CA PRO A 108 37.79 -28.86 4.74
C PRO A 108 38.17 -30.21 5.38
N SER A 109 37.20 -31.09 5.66
CA SER A 109 37.41 -32.27 6.52
C SER A 109 36.51 -33.46 6.19
N TRP A 110 36.58 -33.96 4.95
CA TRP A 110 36.30 -35.39 4.70
C TRP A 110 37.62 -36.17 4.86
N PRO A 111 37.63 -37.39 5.42
CA PRO A 111 38.84 -37.98 5.99
C PRO A 111 39.96 -38.12 4.96
N ARG A 112 41.16 -37.73 5.38
CA ARG A 112 42.44 -37.82 4.65
C ARG A 112 42.87 -39.28 4.40
N GLY A 113 42.04 -40.05 3.71
CA GLY A 113 42.46 -41.28 3.04
C GLY A 113 42.71 -40.91 1.58
N GLU A 114 43.97 -40.67 1.24
CA GLU A 114 44.42 -40.16 -0.06
C GLU A 114 43.91 -41.00 -1.23
N PRO A 115 43.02 -40.47 -2.10
CA PRO A 115 42.82 -41.01 -3.43
C PRO A 115 43.87 -40.36 -4.33
N THR A 116 44.96 -41.07 -4.59
CA THR A 116 46.15 -40.62 -5.37
C THR A 116 45.91 -40.35 -6.86
N TRP A 117 44.66 -40.25 -7.31
CA TRP A 117 44.31 -40.01 -8.72
C TRP A 117 43.91 -38.55 -9.01
N LEU A 118 44.12 -37.64 -8.06
CA LEU A 118 43.78 -36.21 -8.18
C LEU A 118 44.96 -35.26 -7.92
N ASP A 119 46.20 -35.74 -8.06
CA ASP A 119 47.39 -34.89 -8.09
C ASP A 119 47.42 -34.07 -9.39
N GLY A 120 46.72 -32.93 -9.39
CA GLY A 120 46.76 -31.95 -10.50
C GLY A 120 45.45 -31.24 -10.80
N ALA A 121 44.33 -31.58 -10.15
CA ALA A 121 43.11 -30.80 -10.31
C ALA A 121 43.13 -29.60 -9.34
N PRO A 122 43.05 -28.35 -9.83
CA PRO A 122 42.94 -27.20 -8.95
C PRO A 122 41.68 -27.36 -8.11
N GLU A 123 41.91 -27.47 -6.80
CA GLU A 123 41.02 -27.46 -5.64
C GLU A 123 39.57 -27.04 -5.96
N GLY A 124 38.59 -27.81 -5.46
CA GLY A 124 37.14 -27.63 -5.65
C GLY A 124 36.56 -26.23 -5.33
N GLY A 125 37.39 -25.31 -4.83
CA GLY A 125 37.10 -23.89 -4.70
C GLY A 125 36.63 -23.22 -6.00
N TRP A 126 37.09 -23.65 -7.19
CA TRP A 126 36.62 -23.04 -8.45
C TRP A 126 35.17 -23.35 -8.79
N ALA A 127 34.71 -24.57 -8.51
CA ALA A 127 33.32 -24.95 -8.75
C ALA A 127 32.38 -24.29 -7.73
N ALA A 128 32.80 -24.20 -6.47
CA ALA A 128 32.11 -23.42 -5.45
C ALA A 128 32.04 -21.92 -5.82
N ALA A 129 33.16 -21.33 -6.26
CA ALA A 129 33.21 -19.94 -6.72
C ALA A 129 32.32 -19.70 -7.94
N ALA A 130 32.28 -20.65 -8.89
CA ALA A 130 31.40 -20.57 -10.06
C ALA A 130 29.91 -20.66 -9.68
N LEU A 131 29.52 -21.53 -8.74
CA LEU A 131 28.15 -21.61 -8.23
C LEU A 131 27.74 -20.35 -7.46
N ILE A 132 28.64 -19.80 -6.63
CA ILE A 132 28.43 -18.54 -5.94
C ILE A 132 28.33 -17.39 -6.95
N ALA A 133 29.19 -17.34 -7.95
CA ALA A 133 29.15 -16.31 -9.00
C ALA A 133 27.89 -16.42 -9.86
N LEU A 134 27.40 -17.63 -10.17
CA LEU A 134 26.13 -17.84 -10.86
C LEU A 134 24.94 -17.44 -10.00
N ALA A 135 24.94 -17.76 -8.71
CA ALA A 135 23.88 -17.38 -7.79
C ALA A 135 23.86 -15.86 -7.54
N VAL A 136 25.01 -15.25 -7.27
CA VAL A 136 25.17 -13.80 -7.13
C VAL A 136 24.85 -13.10 -8.45
N GLY A 137 25.33 -13.62 -9.58
CA GLY A 137 25.05 -13.11 -10.91
C GLY A 137 23.56 -13.18 -11.25
N TYR A 138 22.88 -14.28 -10.90
CA TYR A 138 21.43 -14.41 -11.04
C TYR A 138 20.68 -13.42 -10.14
N LEU A 139 21.03 -13.30 -8.86
CA LEU A 139 20.37 -12.37 -7.93
C LEU A 139 20.64 -10.90 -8.31
N TRP A 140 21.83 -10.61 -8.82
CA TRP A 140 22.22 -9.31 -9.36
C TRP A 140 21.47 -9.00 -10.65
N LEU A 141 21.36 -9.97 -11.57
CA LEU A 141 20.52 -9.86 -12.75
C LEU A 141 19.07 -9.65 -12.35
N GLU A 142 18.51 -10.43 -11.43
CA GLU A 142 17.15 -10.23 -10.96
C GLU A 142 16.95 -8.79 -10.42
N ARG A 143 17.93 -8.28 -9.67
CA ARG A 143 17.90 -6.92 -9.14
C ARG A 143 17.93 -5.85 -10.23
N ILE A 144 18.64 -6.09 -11.34
CA ILE A 144 18.75 -5.16 -12.47
C ILE A 144 17.64 -5.36 -13.50
N THR A 145 16.99 -6.52 -13.52
CA THR A 145 15.97 -6.93 -14.49
C THR A 145 14.55 -6.72 -14.00
N VAL A 146 14.32 -6.52 -12.70
CA VAL A 146 13.08 -5.88 -12.25
C VAL A 146 13.17 -4.38 -12.53
N LYS A 147 13.08 -4.04 -13.80
CA LYS A 147 12.80 -2.68 -14.26
C LYS A 147 11.30 -2.54 -14.42
N GLU A 148 10.80 -1.43 -13.91
CA GLU A 148 9.39 -1.04 -13.97
C GLU A 148 8.99 -0.75 -15.42
N PRO A 149 7.71 -0.95 -15.76
CA PRO A 149 7.22 -0.61 -17.08
C PRO A 149 7.46 0.87 -17.37
N GLN A 150 8.12 1.16 -18.49
CA GLN A 150 8.31 2.55 -18.92
C GLN A 150 7.13 2.99 -19.78
N VAL A 151 6.65 4.20 -19.55
CA VAL A 151 5.52 4.79 -20.29
C VAL A 151 6.01 6.05 -20.95
N HIS A 152 6.04 6.03 -22.28
CA HIS A 152 6.44 7.17 -23.10
C HIS A 152 5.18 7.77 -23.71
N VAL A 153 4.89 9.03 -23.43
CA VAL A 153 3.81 9.75 -24.11
C VAL A 153 4.37 10.29 -25.42
N ALA A 154 3.80 9.86 -26.55
CA ALA A 154 4.26 10.24 -27.88
C ALA A 154 4.42 11.76 -28.03
N GLU A 155 5.45 12.20 -28.74
CA GLU A 155 5.59 13.61 -29.12
C GLU A 155 4.48 14.02 -30.08
N PRO A 156 3.97 15.26 -29.98
CA PRO A 156 3.00 15.78 -30.94
C PRO A 156 3.55 15.68 -32.37
N ALA A 157 2.77 15.10 -33.28
CA ALA A 157 3.10 15.05 -34.70
C ALA A 157 2.70 16.36 -35.40
N ALA A 158 3.29 16.63 -36.57
CA ALA A 158 2.95 17.82 -37.36
C ALA A 158 1.48 17.83 -37.81
N GLU A 159 0.87 16.65 -37.96
CA GLU A 159 -0.55 16.50 -38.27
C GLU A 159 -1.51 16.58 -37.06
N ASP A 160 -1.00 16.62 -35.82
CA ASP A 160 -1.84 16.64 -34.62
C ASP A 160 -2.43 18.03 -34.41
N ASN A 161 -3.73 18.10 -34.11
CA ASN A 161 -4.40 19.36 -33.83
C ASN A 161 -4.06 19.92 -32.42
N GLU A 162 -4.44 21.16 -32.16
CA GLU A 162 -4.20 21.84 -30.88
C GLU A 162 -4.78 21.07 -29.68
N ALA A 163 -5.99 20.52 -29.83
CA ALA A 163 -6.63 19.71 -28.79
C ALA A 163 -5.81 18.45 -28.47
N THR A 164 -5.25 17.78 -29.49
CA THR A 164 -4.42 16.58 -29.31
C THR A 164 -3.13 16.94 -28.57
N THR A 165 -2.48 18.02 -29.00
CA THR A 165 -1.25 18.52 -28.36
C THR A 165 -1.47 18.87 -26.89
N SER A 166 -2.56 19.57 -26.58
CA SER A 166 -2.93 19.93 -25.21
C SER A 166 -3.23 18.71 -24.35
N VAL A 167 -3.95 17.70 -24.88
CA VAL A 167 -4.20 16.46 -24.14
C VAL A 167 -2.91 15.65 -23.93
N LEU A 168 -2.01 15.58 -24.91
CA LEU A 168 -0.70 14.92 -24.76
C LEU A 168 0.14 15.59 -23.66
N ASN A 169 0.17 16.93 -23.63
CA ASN A 169 0.88 17.69 -22.60
C ASN A 169 0.29 17.47 -21.20
N GLU A 170 -1.03 17.52 -21.06
CA GLU A 170 -1.71 17.22 -19.80
C GLU A 170 -1.50 15.76 -19.35
N LEU A 171 -1.49 14.82 -20.30
CA LEU A 171 -1.25 13.41 -20.00
C LEU A 171 0.16 13.19 -19.42
N ARG A 172 1.18 13.90 -19.94
CA ARG A 172 2.56 13.88 -19.40
C ARG A 172 2.63 14.38 -17.96
N LEU A 173 1.78 15.34 -17.59
CA LEU A 173 1.72 15.87 -16.23
C LEU A 173 0.94 14.93 -15.28
N ARG A 174 -0.11 14.28 -15.77
CA ARG A 174 -1.02 13.47 -14.95
C ARG A 174 -0.57 12.03 -14.73
N LEU A 175 0.10 11.39 -15.70
CA LEU A 175 0.57 10.02 -15.54
C LEU A 175 1.51 9.85 -14.33
N PRO A 176 2.50 10.73 -14.10
CA PRO A 176 3.34 10.68 -12.90
C PRO A 176 2.55 10.86 -11.59
N ALA A 177 1.41 11.53 -11.61
CA ALA A 177 0.56 11.66 -10.42
C ALA A 177 -0.12 10.32 -10.03
N ILE A 178 -0.32 9.41 -10.99
CA ILE A 178 -0.77 8.03 -10.71
C ILE A 178 0.39 7.18 -10.20
N GLU A 179 1.63 7.47 -10.63
CA GLU A 179 2.85 6.73 -10.25
C GLU A 179 3.16 6.79 -8.75
N VAL A 180 2.60 7.72 -7.98
CA VAL A 180 2.76 7.78 -6.50
C VAL A 180 2.30 6.49 -5.79
N VAL A 181 1.58 5.61 -6.49
CA VAL A 181 1.01 4.38 -5.92
C VAL A 181 1.44 3.09 -6.63
N ALA A 182 2.22 3.21 -7.70
CA ALA A 182 3.09 2.13 -8.20
C ALA A 182 4.45 2.23 -7.50
N PRO A 183 5.24 1.14 -7.34
CA PRO A 183 6.65 1.32 -7.03
C PRO A 183 7.23 2.24 -8.12
N ALA A 184 7.77 3.39 -7.72
CA ALA A 184 8.22 4.41 -8.68
C ALA A 184 9.73 4.29 -8.95
N TRP A 185 10.12 4.58 -10.19
CA TRP A 185 11.16 5.53 -10.55
C TRP A 185 10.81 6.24 -11.87
N LYS A 186 11.15 7.54 -11.91
CA LYS A 186 10.77 8.58 -12.89
C LYS A 186 10.82 8.16 -14.37
N PRO A 187 9.97 8.77 -15.24
CA PRO A 187 10.16 8.72 -16.68
C PRO A 187 11.36 9.57 -17.09
N GLY A 188 12.24 9.02 -17.94
CA GLY A 188 13.33 9.75 -18.60
C GLY A 188 14.71 9.15 -18.37
N GLY A 189 15.01 8.06 -19.07
CA GLY A 189 16.35 7.49 -19.22
C GLY A 189 16.36 5.97 -19.10
N GLU A 190 16.96 5.27 -20.06
CA GLU A 190 17.18 3.83 -19.94
C GLU A 190 18.22 3.56 -18.83
N PRO A 191 17.84 2.93 -17.70
CA PRO A 191 18.77 2.75 -16.57
C PRO A 191 19.96 1.84 -16.92
N GLY A 192 19.84 1.05 -17.98
CA GLY A 192 20.89 0.16 -18.45
C GLY A 192 22.07 0.92 -19.04
N GLU A 193 21.83 1.99 -19.79
CA GLU A 193 22.90 2.79 -20.40
C GLU A 193 23.61 3.66 -19.37
N ALA A 194 22.87 4.27 -18.44
CA ALA A 194 23.45 5.08 -17.37
C ALA A 194 24.32 4.26 -16.41
N VAL A 195 23.88 3.04 -16.04
CA VAL A 195 24.70 2.15 -15.20
C VAL A 195 25.90 1.60 -15.98
N ALA A 196 25.71 1.24 -17.25
CA ALA A 196 26.80 0.80 -18.11
C ALA A 196 27.85 1.91 -18.31
N SER A 197 27.43 3.17 -18.47
CA SER A 197 28.35 4.31 -18.61
C SER A 197 29.09 4.61 -17.31
N ILE A 198 28.42 4.54 -16.15
CA ILE A 198 29.06 4.71 -14.83
C ILE A 198 30.12 3.62 -14.61
N VAL A 199 29.78 2.35 -14.88
CA VAL A 199 30.72 1.24 -14.76
C VAL A 199 31.88 1.40 -15.73
N GLU A 200 31.61 1.76 -16.98
CA GLU A 200 32.63 2.02 -18.01
C GLU A 200 33.57 3.17 -17.64
N SER A 201 33.07 4.18 -16.92
CA SER A 201 33.86 5.30 -16.38
C SER A 201 34.59 5.02 -15.08
N SER A 202 34.38 3.85 -14.45
CA SER A 202 35.06 3.48 -13.20
C SER A 202 36.43 2.83 -13.48
N ASP A 203 37.44 3.13 -12.65
CA ASP A 203 38.82 2.60 -12.78
C ASP A 203 38.96 1.10 -12.41
N ILE A 204 37.88 0.34 -12.46
CA ILE A 204 37.88 -1.08 -12.10
C ILE A 204 38.33 -1.91 -13.31
N THR A 205 39.36 -2.75 -13.14
CA THR A 205 39.81 -3.70 -14.16
C THR A 205 38.65 -4.59 -14.61
N GLY A 206 38.28 -4.51 -15.90
CA GLY A 206 37.13 -5.24 -16.46
C GLY A 206 35.83 -4.43 -16.61
N ASN A 207 35.85 -3.15 -16.26
CA ASN A 207 34.75 -2.18 -16.47
C ASN A 207 34.06 -2.26 -17.85
N LYS A 208 34.84 -2.38 -18.94
CA LYS A 208 34.30 -2.50 -20.30
C LYS A 208 33.51 -3.79 -20.53
N LEU A 209 33.96 -4.92 -19.96
CA LEU A 209 33.25 -6.20 -20.04
C LEU A 209 31.96 -6.17 -19.22
N VAL A 210 32.02 -5.61 -18.00
CA VAL A 210 30.83 -5.48 -17.14
C VAL A 210 29.83 -4.51 -17.77
N SER A 211 30.28 -3.39 -18.36
CA SER A 211 29.42 -2.48 -19.13
C SER A 211 28.78 -3.17 -20.34
N ALA A 212 29.57 -3.89 -21.14
CA ALA A 212 29.07 -4.63 -22.30
C ALA A 212 28.08 -5.74 -21.91
N LEU A 213 28.35 -6.49 -20.84
CA LEU A 213 27.42 -7.48 -20.29
C LEU A 213 26.15 -6.80 -19.76
N THR A 214 26.27 -5.67 -19.07
CA THR A 214 25.11 -4.91 -18.57
C THR A 214 24.22 -4.44 -19.73
N ARG A 215 24.82 -3.94 -20.83
CA ARG A 215 24.11 -3.57 -22.07
C ARG A 215 23.49 -4.78 -22.78
N LEU A 216 24.17 -5.92 -22.80
CA LEU A 216 23.65 -7.16 -23.39
C LEU A 216 22.46 -7.69 -22.57
N PHE A 217 22.58 -7.72 -21.25
CA PHE A 217 21.52 -8.16 -20.37
C PHE A 217 20.32 -7.20 -20.36
N SER A 218 20.55 -5.89 -20.45
CA SER A 218 19.44 -4.94 -20.61
C SER A 218 18.69 -5.14 -21.93
N ARG A 219 19.36 -5.63 -22.98
CA ARG A 219 18.70 -6.01 -24.26
C ARG A 219 17.99 -7.37 -24.19
N LEU A 220 18.55 -8.34 -23.49
CA LEU A 220 17.97 -9.68 -23.35
C LEU A 220 16.75 -9.71 -22.41
N VAL A 221 16.69 -8.76 -21.47
CA VAL A 221 15.61 -8.65 -20.50
C VAL A 221 14.60 -7.68 -21.06
N ARG A 222 13.52 -8.23 -21.63
CA ARG A 222 12.41 -7.43 -22.14
C ARG A 222 11.77 -6.68 -20.98
N ILE A 223 12.06 -5.40 -20.89
CA ILE A 223 11.33 -4.47 -20.04
C ILE A 223 10.09 -4.08 -20.84
N PRO A 224 8.88 -4.32 -20.33
CA PRO A 224 7.69 -3.82 -21.00
C PRO A 224 7.80 -2.29 -21.06
N SER A 225 7.86 -1.76 -22.27
CA SER A 225 7.96 -0.34 -22.55
C SER A 225 6.79 0.01 -23.45
N TYR A 226 6.00 1.00 -23.06
CA TYR A 226 4.77 1.36 -23.74
C TYR A 226 4.89 2.76 -24.32
N THR A 227 4.39 2.97 -25.53
CA THR A 227 4.16 4.31 -26.08
C THR A 227 2.66 4.57 -26.09
N VAL A 228 2.26 5.71 -25.56
CA VAL A 228 0.87 6.16 -25.56
C VAL A 228 0.72 7.23 -26.63
N ARG A 229 -0.14 6.97 -27.62
CA ARG A 229 -0.60 7.99 -28.57
C ARG A 229 -2.02 8.39 -28.22
N VAL A 230 -2.29 9.67 -28.35
CA VAL A 230 -3.62 10.22 -28.16
C VAL A 230 -4.02 10.95 -29.44
N ARG A 231 -5.28 10.84 -29.84
CA ARG A 231 -5.89 11.64 -30.90
C ARG A 231 -7.16 12.26 -30.37
N ALA A 232 -7.23 13.58 -30.41
CA ALA A 232 -8.37 14.36 -29.98
C ALA A 232 -9.13 14.90 -31.19
N HIS A 233 -10.44 14.75 -31.20
CA HIS A 233 -11.35 15.32 -32.19
C HIS A 233 -12.30 16.29 -31.48
N GLU A 234 -12.30 17.55 -31.91
CA GLU A 234 -13.27 18.53 -31.44
C GLU A 234 -14.65 18.15 -31.97
N ASN A 235 -15.64 18.03 -31.08
CA ASN A 235 -16.99 17.68 -31.49
C ASN A 235 -17.73 18.93 -31.94
N ALA A 236 -17.76 19.18 -33.25
CA ALA A 236 -18.51 20.28 -33.86
C ALA A 236 -20.02 20.25 -33.55
N ALA A 237 -20.56 19.08 -33.18
CA ALA A 237 -21.98 18.84 -32.92
C ALA A 237 -22.51 19.38 -31.57
N SER A 238 -21.69 20.04 -30.75
CA SER A 238 -22.12 20.56 -29.43
C SER A 238 -22.70 21.98 -29.47
N ALA A 239 -22.88 22.57 -30.66
CA ALA A 239 -23.69 23.77 -30.84
C ALA A 239 -25.10 23.33 -31.28
N PRO A 240 -26.06 23.13 -30.36
CA PRO A 240 -27.45 23.07 -30.77
C PRO A 240 -27.76 24.44 -31.41
N ASP A 241 -28.22 24.41 -32.66
CA ASP A 241 -28.68 25.56 -33.44
C ASP A 241 -27.62 26.55 -33.96
N GLY A 242 -26.64 26.09 -34.76
CA GLY A 242 -25.98 26.88 -35.83
C GLY A 242 -25.32 28.22 -35.43
N GLY A 243 -25.28 28.54 -34.14
CA GLY A 243 -24.69 29.74 -33.59
C GLY A 243 -23.20 29.54 -33.41
N ALA A 244 -22.44 30.60 -33.68
CA ALA A 244 -21.03 30.63 -33.32
C ALA A 244 -20.89 30.20 -31.84
N PRO A 245 -19.97 29.28 -31.50
CA PRO A 245 -19.77 28.86 -30.12
C PRO A 245 -19.53 30.09 -29.26
N ALA A 246 -20.33 30.25 -28.19
CA ALA A 246 -20.17 31.36 -27.28
C ALA A 246 -18.69 31.44 -26.84
N PRO A 247 -18.03 32.62 -26.94
CA PRO A 247 -16.65 32.76 -26.50
C PRO A 247 -16.60 32.46 -24.99
N GLY A 248 -16.04 31.30 -24.65
CA GLY A 248 -15.99 30.78 -23.28
C GLY A 248 -16.76 29.49 -23.00
N GLY A 249 -17.48 28.92 -23.98
CA GLY A 249 -18.05 27.58 -23.85
C GLY A 249 -16.95 26.52 -23.78
N ASP A 250 -16.94 25.70 -22.72
CA ASP A 250 -15.96 24.63 -22.55
C ASP A 250 -15.98 23.66 -23.75
N ARG A 251 -14.92 23.69 -24.56
CA ARG A 251 -14.79 22.83 -25.74
C ARG A 251 -14.82 21.36 -25.31
N LEU A 252 -15.80 20.62 -25.81
CA LEU A 252 -15.90 19.18 -25.61
C LEU A 252 -15.10 18.43 -26.69
N VAL A 253 -14.24 17.55 -26.24
CA VAL A 253 -13.28 16.82 -27.08
C VAL A 253 -13.52 15.32 -26.91
N SER A 254 -13.64 14.61 -28.03
CA SER A 254 -13.59 13.14 -28.06
C SER A 254 -12.14 12.71 -28.19
N VAL A 255 -11.68 11.81 -27.33
CA VAL A 255 -10.26 11.43 -27.24
C VAL A 255 -10.10 9.94 -27.47
N THR A 256 -9.38 9.55 -28.50
CA THR A 256 -8.94 8.18 -28.72
C THR A 256 -7.53 7.99 -28.16
N VAL A 257 -7.40 7.08 -27.21
CA VAL A 257 -6.12 6.71 -26.58
C VAL A 257 -5.70 5.34 -27.09
N ASP A 258 -4.48 5.24 -27.56
CA ASP A 258 -3.88 4.01 -28.08
C ASP A 258 -2.56 3.74 -27.34
N VAL A 259 -2.43 2.54 -26.79
CA VAL A 259 -1.26 2.08 -26.03
C VAL A 259 -0.55 1.00 -26.84
N TYR A 260 0.64 1.33 -27.32
CA TYR A 260 1.51 0.45 -28.08
C TYR A 260 2.58 -0.15 -27.17
N GLU A 261 2.93 -1.41 -27.40
CA GLU A 261 4.17 -1.95 -26.85
C GLU A 261 5.35 -1.55 -27.76
N ASN A 262 6.36 -0.90 -27.21
CA ASN A 262 7.48 -0.33 -27.95
C ASN A 262 8.32 -1.36 -28.70
N ILE A 263 8.41 -2.57 -28.14
CA ILE A 263 9.25 -3.62 -28.72
C ILE A 263 8.59 -4.22 -29.95
N THR A 264 7.29 -4.47 -29.89
CA THR A 264 6.54 -5.13 -30.96
C THR A 264 5.90 -4.13 -31.92
N GLY A 265 5.76 -2.87 -31.52
CA GLY A 265 4.99 -1.85 -32.23
C GLY A 265 3.49 -2.15 -32.30
N LYS A 266 3.04 -3.21 -31.61
CA LYS A 266 1.65 -3.65 -31.67
C LYS A 266 0.80 -2.79 -30.74
N SER A 267 -0.34 -2.32 -31.25
CA SER A 267 -1.38 -1.75 -30.40
C SER A 267 -1.93 -2.85 -29.50
N GLU A 268 -1.73 -2.70 -28.19
CA GLU A 268 -2.24 -3.63 -27.18
C GLU A 268 -3.65 -3.22 -26.75
N HIS A 269 -3.87 -1.92 -26.57
CA HIS A 269 -5.13 -1.39 -26.05
C HIS A 269 -5.50 -0.07 -26.68
N GLN A 270 -6.76 0.04 -27.10
CA GLN A 270 -7.34 1.27 -27.64
C GLN A 270 -8.68 1.54 -26.97
N ILE A 271 -8.96 2.81 -26.67
CA ILE A 271 -10.29 3.26 -26.23
C ILE A 271 -10.58 4.64 -26.83
N THR A 272 -11.83 4.85 -27.22
CA THR A 272 -12.35 6.19 -27.52
C THR A 272 -13.22 6.65 -26.36
N LEU A 273 -12.82 7.74 -25.73
CA LEU A 273 -13.50 8.36 -24.60
C LEU A 273 -14.70 9.18 -25.10
N PRO A 274 -15.77 9.28 -24.31
CA PRO A 274 -16.90 10.15 -24.66
C PRO A 274 -16.44 11.62 -24.75
N PRO A 275 -17.24 12.49 -25.40
CA PRO A 275 -17.00 13.93 -25.40
C PRO A 275 -16.87 14.50 -23.98
N LEU A 276 -15.69 15.03 -23.64
CA LEU A 276 -15.39 15.57 -22.31
C LEU A 276 -14.67 16.91 -22.44
N ARG A 277 -14.70 17.72 -21.38
CA ARG A 277 -13.80 18.89 -21.28
C ARG A 277 -12.35 18.41 -21.37
N LEU A 278 -11.48 19.21 -22.00
CA LEU A 278 -10.09 18.82 -22.27
C LEU A 278 -9.37 18.27 -21.04
N ASP A 279 -9.48 18.97 -19.91
CA ASP A 279 -8.91 18.56 -18.62
C ASP A 279 -9.41 17.17 -18.20
N SER A 280 -10.73 16.98 -18.21
CA SER A 280 -11.38 15.72 -17.84
C SER A 280 -11.03 14.59 -18.80
N ALA A 281 -10.93 14.89 -20.10
CA ALA A 281 -10.51 13.93 -21.12
C ALA A 281 -9.07 13.47 -20.87
N ALA A 282 -8.16 14.38 -20.53
CA ALA A 282 -6.79 14.05 -20.16
C ALA A 282 -6.71 13.22 -18.85
N THR A 283 -7.52 13.52 -17.82
CA THR A 283 -7.59 12.67 -16.62
C THR A 283 -8.09 11.27 -16.95
N ARG A 284 -9.12 11.19 -17.78
CA ARG A 284 -9.75 9.94 -18.18
C ARG A 284 -8.79 9.08 -19.00
N ALA A 285 -8.03 9.71 -19.90
CA ALA A 285 -6.94 9.08 -20.66
C ALA A 285 -5.84 8.57 -19.73
N ALA A 286 -5.40 9.38 -18.75
CA ALA A 286 -4.39 8.98 -17.78
C ALA A 286 -4.83 7.77 -16.95
N GLY A 287 -6.07 7.79 -16.45
CA GLY A 287 -6.65 6.67 -15.71
C GLY A 287 -6.73 5.39 -16.54
N PHE A 288 -7.15 5.48 -17.81
CA PHE A 288 -7.16 4.35 -18.74
C PHE A 288 -5.75 3.78 -18.94
N VAL A 289 -4.78 4.62 -19.30
CA VAL A 289 -3.39 4.23 -19.54
C VAL A 289 -2.81 3.51 -18.33
N ALA A 290 -2.92 4.11 -17.13
CA ALA A 290 -2.43 3.49 -15.91
C ALA A 290 -3.10 2.14 -15.62
N SER A 291 -4.41 2.01 -15.85
CA SER A 291 -5.11 0.73 -15.68
C SER A 291 -4.51 -0.38 -16.55
N ARG A 292 -4.03 -0.05 -17.75
CA ARG A 292 -3.39 -0.99 -18.68
C ARG A 292 -2.02 -1.40 -18.24
N ILE A 293 -1.20 -0.42 -17.89
CA ILE A 293 0.16 -0.67 -17.43
C ILE A 293 0.13 -1.52 -16.16
N PHE A 294 -0.77 -1.21 -15.22
CA PHE A 294 -0.97 -1.97 -13.98
C PHE A 294 -1.49 -3.38 -14.19
N LEU A 295 -2.28 -3.60 -15.24
CA LEU A 295 -2.74 -4.93 -15.60
C LEU A 295 -1.60 -5.76 -16.21
N SER A 296 -0.80 -5.14 -17.08
CA SER A 296 0.29 -5.80 -17.79
C SER A 296 1.55 -5.99 -16.96
N ASP A 297 1.74 -5.22 -15.88
CA ASP A 297 2.85 -5.38 -14.95
C ASP A 297 2.56 -6.43 -13.86
N PRO A 298 3.28 -7.58 -13.85
CA PRO A 298 3.14 -8.59 -12.81
C PRO A 298 3.61 -8.13 -11.43
N SER A 299 4.39 -7.04 -11.35
CA SER A 299 4.86 -6.45 -10.11
C SER A 299 3.81 -5.59 -9.41
N THR A 300 2.83 -5.11 -10.19
CA THR A 300 1.73 -4.31 -9.68
C THR A 300 0.85 -5.15 -8.76
N ARG A 301 0.61 -4.62 -7.56
CA ARG A 301 -0.21 -5.23 -6.52
C ARG A 301 -1.66 -5.33 -6.95
N GLU A 302 -2.37 -6.35 -6.47
CA GLU A 302 -3.77 -6.57 -6.88
C GLU A 302 -4.67 -5.38 -6.49
N TRP A 303 -4.41 -4.77 -5.34
CA TRP A 303 -5.16 -3.59 -4.88
C TRP A 303 -4.89 -2.32 -5.67
N ALA A 304 -3.83 -2.26 -6.47
CA ALA A 304 -3.57 -1.14 -7.39
C ALA A 304 -4.22 -1.36 -8.77
N ARG A 305 -4.63 -2.60 -9.09
CA ARG A 305 -5.28 -2.91 -10.36
C ARG A 305 -6.68 -2.32 -10.40
N ALA A 306 -6.93 -1.55 -11.44
CA ALA A 306 -8.11 -0.73 -11.62
C ALA A 306 -9.18 -1.42 -12.49
N ARG A 307 -10.28 -0.71 -12.71
CA ARG A 307 -11.22 -1.06 -13.78
C ARG A 307 -10.51 -1.03 -15.13
N PHE A 308 -11.01 -1.84 -16.06
CA PHE A 308 -10.49 -1.92 -17.44
C PHE A 308 -10.57 -0.57 -18.17
N ASP A 309 -11.61 0.21 -17.90
CA ASP A 309 -11.80 1.54 -18.47
C ASP A 309 -10.97 2.62 -17.75
N GLY A 310 -10.36 2.33 -16.60
CA GLY A 310 -9.62 3.29 -15.77
C GLY A 310 -10.47 4.40 -15.14
N GLU A 311 -11.79 4.23 -15.05
CA GLU A 311 -12.72 5.25 -14.52
C GLU A 311 -12.41 5.62 -13.08
N ASP A 312 -12.11 4.60 -12.30
CA ASP A 312 -11.79 4.70 -10.89
C ASP A 312 -10.48 5.46 -10.65
N LEU A 313 -9.43 5.16 -11.42
CA LEU A 313 -8.16 5.91 -11.34
C LEU A 313 -8.30 7.35 -11.85
N SER A 314 -9.17 7.58 -12.83
CA SER A 314 -9.44 8.94 -13.29
C SER A 314 -10.16 9.77 -12.23
N ALA A 315 -11.17 9.21 -11.56
CA ALA A 315 -11.87 9.87 -10.45
C ALA A 315 -10.89 10.16 -9.29
N TYR A 316 -10.02 9.21 -8.97
CA TYR A 316 -8.96 9.40 -7.99
C TYR A 316 -8.02 10.56 -8.35
N LEU A 317 -7.57 10.63 -9.61
CA LEU A 317 -6.73 11.74 -10.07
C LEU A 317 -7.43 13.09 -9.99
N THR A 318 -8.71 13.17 -10.38
CA THR A 318 -9.49 14.42 -10.28
C THR A 318 -9.54 14.92 -8.84
N VAL A 319 -9.71 14.02 -7.87
CA VAL A 319 -9.79 14.37 -6.44
C VAL A 319 -8.41 14.62 -5.81
N LYS A 320 -7.34 14.11 -6.43
CA LYS A 320 -5.95 14.34 -5.99
C LYS A 320 -5.27 15.55 -6.61
N SER A 321 -5.81 16.12 -7.69
CA SER A 321 -5.19 17.23 -8.38
C SER A 321 -4.92 18.39 -7.41
N PRO A 322 -3.64 18.77 -7.17
CA PRO A 322 -3.26 19.79 -6.18
C PRO A 322 -3.76 21.21 -6.51
N PHE A 323 -4.25 21.42 -7.72
CA PHE A 323 -4.28 22.74 -8.36
C PHE A 323 -5.45 23.66 -7.96
N THR A 324 -6.51 23.17 -7.32
CA THR A 324 -7.67 24.02 -7.01
C THR A 324 -7.78 24.49 -5.57
N CYS A 325 -7.08 23.87 -4.62
CA CYS A 325 -7.36 24.10 -3.19
C CYS A 325 -6.18 24.44 -2.28
N TRP A 326 -4.95 24.56 -2.80
CA TRP A 326 -3.75 24.71 -1.92
C TRP A 326 -2.99 26.01 -2.15
N GLY A 327 -2.80 26.43 -3.41
CA GLY A 327 -2.00 27.62 -3.75
C GLY A 327 -2.73 28.96 -3.58
N SER A 328 -4.06 28.97 -3.56
CA SER A 328 -4.88 30.19 -3.44
C SER A 328 -5.34 30.50 -2.01
N TRP A 329 -5.02 29.63 -1.05
CA TRP A 329 -5.55 29.67 0.31
C TRP A 329 -4.50 30.34 1.20
N GLY A 330 -4.80 31.53 1.70
CA GLY A 330 -3.87 32.36 2.46
C GLY A 330 -2.93 33.24 1.63
N SER A 331 -3.00 33.22 0.29
CA SER A 331 -2.21 34.12 -0.57
C SER A 331 -2.89 35.48 -0.82
N GLY A 332 -3.86 35.86 0.00
CA GLY A 332 -4.57 37.13 -0.08
C GLY A 332 -5.36 37.43 1.18
N ASP A 333 -5.83 38.68 1.27
CA ASP A 333 -6.65 39.29 2.32
C ASP A 333 -8.07 38.67 2.43
N ARG A 334 -8.19 37.37 2.17
CA ARG A 334 -9.45 36.63 2.00
C ARG A 334 -9.94 36.05 3.32
N ASP A 335 -11.25 35.95 3.37
CA ASP A 335 -12.07 35.72 4.53
C ASP A 335 -12.34 34.22 4.77
N TYR A 336 -12.40 33.78 6.04
CA TYR A 336 -12.69 32.40 6.41
C TYR A 336 -14.01 31.90 5.84
N ALA A 337 -15.10 32.65 5.99
CA ALA A 337 -16.42 32.18 5.57
C ALA A 337 -16.48 32.04 4.04
N HIS A 338 -15.76 32.91 3.33
CA HIS A 338 -15.64 32.85 1.89
C HIS A 338 -14.85 31.62 1.42
N ASP A 339 -13.99 31.06 2.26
CA ASP A 339 -13.14 29.92 1.95
C ASP A 339 -13.72 28.59 2.49
N TYR A 340 -14.41 28.57 3.64
CA TYR A 340 -14.92 27.35 4.27
C TYR A 340 -16.00 26.65 3.44
N ASP A 341 -17.06 27.37 3.03
CA ASP A 341 -18.18 26.78 2.30
C ASP A 341 -17.80 26.23 0.92
N PRO A 342 -17.02 26.95 0.08
CA PRO A 342 -16.52 26.38 -1.16
C PRO A 342 -15.61 25.18 -0.95
N ASN A 343 -14.81 25.15 0.12
CA ASN A 343 -13.99 23.98 0.45
C ASN A 343 -14.88 22.75 0.70
N ARG A 344 -15.91 22.95 1.53
CA ARG A 344 -16.84 21.91 1.90
C ARG A 344 -17.64 21.40 0.70
N GLU A 345 -18.12 22.31 -0.13
CA GLU A 345 -18.80 21.95 -1.37
C GLU A 345 -17.88 21.15 -2.30
N GLU A 346 -16.61 21.53 -2.43
CA GLU A 346 -15.65 20.77 -3.22
C GLU A 346 -15.34 19.39 -2.60
N ARG A 347 -15.27 19.28 -1.27
CA ARG A 347 -15.16 17.98 -0.57
C ARG A 347 -16.35 17.08 -0.88
N ARG A 348 -17.57 17.61 -0.81
CA ARG A 348 -18.79 16.89 -1.17
C ARG A 348 -18.74 16.41 -2.64
N ARG A 349 -18.38 17.29 -3.58
CA ARG A 349 -18.19 16.90 -4.99
C ARG A 349 -17.12 15.83 -5.17
N CYS A 350 -16.03 15.88 -4.39
CA CYS A 350 -15.01 14.85 -4.40
C CYS A 350 -15.54 13.49 -3.91
N ILE A 351 -16.34 13.48 -2.85
CA ILE A 351 -17.04 12.28 -2.35
C ILE A 351 -17.97 11.75 -3.44
N GLU A 352 -18.86 12.57 -3.99
CA GLU A 352 -19.82 12.18 -5.05
C GLU A 352 -19.11 11.64 -6.31
N ARG A 353 -17.94 12.18 -6.68
CA ARG A 353 -17.13 11.66 -7.80
C ARG A 353 -16.59 10.27 -7.50
N LEU A 354 -16.10 10.03 -6.29
CA LEU A 354 -15.53 8.75 -5.88
C LEU A 354 -16.60 7.69 -5.61
N GLU A 355 -17.74 8.07 -5.01
CA GLU A 355 -18.88 7.17 -4.75
C GLU A 355 -19.37 6.51 -6.04
N ARG A 356 -19.52 7.28 -7.12
CA ARG A 356 -19.96 6.79 -8.44
C ARG A 356 -19.11 5.63 -8.98
N VAL A 357 -17.85 5.54 -8.60
CA VAL A 357 -16.94 4.46 -9.04
C VAL A 357 -16.70 3.40 -7.96
N ALA A 358 -16.86 3.75 -6.67
CA ALA A 358 -16.51 2.96 -5.49
C ALA A 358 -17.32 1.67 -5.29
N ASP A 359 -18.59 1.69 -5.69
CA ASP A 359 -19.53 0.57 -5.49
C ASP A 359 -19.31 -0.61 -6.46
N SER A 360 -18.45 -0.44 -7.49
CA SER A 360 -18.08 -1.55 -8.38
C SER A 360 -17.37 -2.68 -7.62
N ARG A 361 -17.68 -3.93 -7.98
CA ARG A 361 -16.97 -5.13 -7.47
C ARG A 361 -15.50 -5.17 -7.86
N ARG A 362 -15.12 -4.50 -8.95
CA ARG A 362 -13.76 -4.46 -9.48
C ARG A 362 -13.32 -3.00 -9.56
N ILE A 363 -12.64 -2.55 -8.51
CA ILE A 363 -12.07 -1.22 -8.39
C ILE A 363 -10.68 -1.32 -7.76
N ALA A 364 -9.79 -0.38 -8.08
CA ALA A 364 -8.55 -0.22 -7.35
C ALA A 364 -8.83 0.15 -5.88
N GLY A 365 -8.22 -0.58 -4.95
CA GLY A 365 -8.38 -0.37 -3.52
C GLY A 365 -7.94 1.02 -3.04
N VAL A 366 -7.07 1.69 -3.80
CA VAL A 366 -6.62 3.06 -3.54
C VAL A 366 -7.76 4.08 -3.66
N VAL A 367 -8.73 3.81 -4.55
CA VAL A 367 -9.88 4.68 -4.79
C VAL A 367 -10.86 4.59 -3.62
N ARG A 368 -11.17 3.36 -3.18
CA ARG A 368 -11.96 3.17 -1.95
C ARG A 368 -11.24 3.69 -0.71
N TYR A 369 -9.92 3.57 -0.65
CA TYR A 369 -9.12 4.14 0.44
C TYR A 369 -9.23 5.67 0.47
N GLU A 370 -9.17 6.32 -0.69
CA GLU A 370 -9.34 7.76 -0.77
C GLU A 370 -10.76 8.18 -0.38
N LEU A 371 -11.80 7.49 -0.89
CA LEU A 371 -13.18 7.75 -0.51
C LEU A 371 -13.38 7.59 1.01
N ALA A 372 -12.84 6.52 1.59
CA ALA A 372 -12.88 6.31 3.04
C ALA A 372 -12.21 7.46 3.78
N SER A 373 -11.06 7.93 3.32
CA SER A 373 -10.34 9.06 3.93
C SER A 373 -11.16 10.36 3.86
N ARG A 374 -11.98 10.55 2.80
CA ARG A 374 -12.90 11.70 2.71
C ARG A 374 -14.09 11.57 3.66
N TYR A 375 -14.68 10.38 3.78
CA TYR A 375 -15.70 10.13 4.80
C TYR A 375 -15.19 10.33 6.23
N GLU A 376 -13.94 9.93 6.53
CA GLU A 376 -13.30 10.20 7.84
C GLU A 376 -13.28 11.70 8.14
N LEU A 377 -12.91 12.54 7.16
CA LEU A 377 -12.85 13.99 7.31
C LEU A 377 -14.22 14.65 7.47
N GLU A 378 -15.28 14.08 6.88
CA GLU A 378 -16.67 14.54 7.08
C GLU A 378 -17.31 13.95 8.36
N GLY A 379 -16.57 13.13 9.13
CA GLY A 379 -17.09 12.46 10.33
C GLY A 379 -18.05 11.30 10.03
N GLU A 380 -18.16 10.86 8.78
CA GLU A 380 -18.96 9.71 8.34
C GLU A 380 -18.20 8.38 8.57
N HIS A 381 -17.75 8.16 9.81
CA HIS A 381 -16.83 7.07 10.17
C HIS A 381 -17.32 5.67 9.79
N VAL A 382 -18.63 5.40 9.87
CA VAL A 382 -19.20 4.09 9.50
C VAL A 382 -19.14 3.85 7.99
N LYS A 383 -19.34 4.88 7.15
CA LYS A 383 -19.13 4.77 5.70
C LYS A 383 -17.65 4.59 5.35
N ALA A 384 -16.76 5.28 6.07
CA ALA A 384 -15.32 5.05 5.94
C ALA A 384 -14.96 3.59 6.27
N LEU A 385 -15.50 3.06 7.37
CA LEU A 385 -15.33 1.66 7.76
C LEU A 385 -15.84 0.71 6.68
N ARG A 386 -17.04 0.94 6.14
CA ARG A 386 -17.61 0.16 5.02
C ARG A 386 -16.59 0.03 3.88
N MET A 387 -16.02 1.15 3.43
CA MET A 387 -15.03 1.16 2.34
C MET A 387 -13.77 0.35 2.66
N HIS A 388 -13.23 0.47 3.87
CA HIS A 388 -12.03 -0.27 4.26
C HIS A 388 -12.28 -1.78 4.42
N VAL A 389 -13.43 -2.17 4.96
CA VAL A 389 -13.79 -3.59 5.09
C VAL A 389 -14.06 -4.20 3.71
N LEU A 390 -14.70 -3.47 2.79
CA LEU A 390 -14.87 -3.90 1.39
C LEU A 390 -13.52 -4.13 0.72
N ASN A 391 -12.56 -3.21 0.91
CA ASN A 391 -11.18 -3.41 0.45
C ASN A 391 -10.53 -4.65 1.07
N ARG A 392 -10.70 -4.86 2.38
CA ARG A 392 -10.16 -6.03 3.07
C ARG A 392 -10.75 -7.35 2.57
N ALA A 393 -12.02 -7.35 2.19
CA ALA A 393 -12.73 -8.48 1.62
C ALA A 393 -12.27 -8.79 0.18
N GLN A 394 -12.11 -7.75 -0.66
CA GLN A 394 -11.66 -7.92 -2.04
C GLN A 394 -10.18 -8.35 -2.11
N PHE A 395 -9.32 -7.73 -1.32
CA PHE A 395 -7.86 -7.95 -1.37
C PHE A 395 -7.39 -8.83 -0.21
N ARG A 396 -7.98 -10.03 -0.09
CA ARG A 396 -7.72 -10.92 1.05
C ARG A 396 -6.28 -11.47 1.05
N LEU A 397 -5.77 -11.83 -0.13
CA LEU A 397 -4.49 -12.51 -0.32
C LEU A 397 -3.31 -11.53 -0.46
N ASP A 398 -3.53 -10.36 -1.06
CA ASP A 398 -2.57 -9.27 -1.18
C ASP A 398 -3.10 -8.03 -0.45
N PRO A 399 -3.04 -7.99 0.90
CA PRO A 399 -3.74 -6.96 1.64
C PRO A 399 -3.08 -5.60 1.49
N PHE A 400 -3.94 -4.61 1.28
CA PHE A 400 -3.57 -3.22 1.30
C PHE A 400 -3.37 -2.76 2.75
N GLU A 401 -2.14 -2.90 3.28
CA GLU A 401 -1.85 -2.71 4.71
C GLU A 401 -2.24 -1.32 5.24
N ARG A 402 -2.18 -0.25 4.42
CA ARG A 402 -2.65 1.10 4.80
C ARG A 402 -4.15 1.12 5.09
N SER A 403 -4.94 0.58 4.16
CA SER A 403 -6.38 0.42 4.32
C SER A 403 -6.71 -0.47 5.50
N ARG A 404 -5.92 -1.53 5.72
CA ARG A 404 -6.11 -2.45 6.86
C ARG A 404 -5.83 -1.78 8.20
N TYR A 405 -4.75 -1.01 8.30
CA TYR A 405 -4.43 -0.25 9.51
C TYR A 405 -5.53 0.77 9.84
N ARG A 406 -5.97 1.56 8.84
CA ARG A 406 -7.07 2.52 9.01
C ARG A 406 -8.39 1.85 9.37
N MET A 407 -8.69 0.69 8.79
CA MET A 407 -9.83 -0.15 9.19
C MET A 407 -9.80 -0.47 10.69
N VAL A 408 -8.64 -0.89 11.23
CA VAL A 408 -8.49 -1.22 12.66
C VAL A 408 -8.69 0.01 13.54
N VAL A 409 -8.12 1.14 13.14
CA VAL A 409 -8.29 2.43 13.83
C VAL A 409 -9.78 2.81 13.86
N LEU A 410 -10.47 2.75 12.72
CA LEU A 410 -11.91 3.05 12.63
C LEU A 410 -12.79 2.09 13.42
N LEU A 411 -12.52 0.78 13.37
CA LEU A 411 -13.25 -0.20 14.19
C LEU A 411 -13.16 0.16 15.67
N LYS A 412 -12.00 0.61 16.12
CA LYS A 412 -11.78 1.08 17.50
C LYS A 412 -12.50 2.39 17.77
N MET A 413 -12.35 3.39 16.90
CA MET A 413 -12.95 4.73 17.07
C MET A 413 -14.47 4.69 17.08
N ILE A 414 -15.07 3.91 16.17
CA ILE A 414 -16.53 3.74 16.11
C ILE A 414 -17.01 3.05 17.38
N ALA A 415 -16.32 1.98 17.82
CA ALA A 415 -16.71 1.19 18.98
C ALA A 415 -16.31 1.80 20.35
N ASN A 416 -16.36 3.13 20.47
CA ASN A 416 -16.10 3.88 21.70
C ASN A 416 -17.34 3.96 22.62
N HIS A 417 -17.30 4.76 23.71
CA HIS A 417 -18.45 5.01 24.59
C HIS A 417 -19.70 5.52 23.84
N ASP A 418 -19.50 6.31 22.78
CA ASP A 418 -20.57 6.92 21.99
C ASP A 418 -21.04 6.04 20.81
N PHE A 419 -20.69 4.74 20.84
CA PHE A 419 -20.95 3.79 19.76
C PHE A 419 -22.42 3.79 19.31
N ALA A 420 -23.37 3.83 20.25
CA ALA A 420 -24.80 3.79 19.92
C ALA A 420 -25.19 4.95 18.98
N ASN A 421 -24.74 6.17 19.28
CA ASN A 421 -25.03 7.35 18.48
C ASN A 421 -24.31 7.34 17.13
N VAL A 422 -23.04 6.92 17.10
CA VAL A 422 -22.27 6.81 15.86
C VAL A 422 -22.87 5.73 14.95
N TRP A 423 -23.29 4.60 15.51
CA TRP A 423 -23.90 3.49 14.78
C TRP A 423 -25.31 3.82 14.29
N ALA A 424 -26.12 4.53 15.10
CA ALA A 424 -27.48 4.95 14.74
C ALA A 424 -27.51 5.89 13.53
N ARG A 425 -26.49 6.75 13.38
CA ARG A 425 -26.36 7.66 12.24
C ARG A 425 -26.03 6.96 10.92
N SER A 426 -25.64 5.68 10.95
CA SER A 426 -25.34 4.93 9.74
C SER A 426 -26.60 4.34 9.11
N THR A 427 -26.58 4.18 7.78
CA THR A 427 -27.71 3.55 7.10
C THR A 427 -27.75 2.05 7.38
N GLU A 428 -28.92 1.43 7.25
CA GLU A 428 -29.07 -0.03 7.33
C GLU A 428 -28.20 -0.74 6.27
N ALA A 429 -28.14 -0.16 5.07
CA ALA A 429 -27.31 -0.66 3.97
C ALA A 429 -25.82 -0.69 4.32
N ASP A 430 -25.31 0.37 4.97
CA ASP A 430 -23.91 0.41 5.41
C ASP A 430 -23.58 -0.73 6.38
N ARG A 431 -24.47 -0.98 7.35
CA ARG A 431 -24.32 -2.02 8.35
C ARG A 431 -24.37 -3.42 7.73
N HIS A 432 -25.28 -3.66 6.78
CA HIS A 432 -25.32 -4.90 5.99
C HIS A 432 -24.02 -5.13 5.23
N ASP A 433 -23.52 -4.11 4.53
CA ASP A 433 -22.29 -4.22 3.75
C ASP A 433 -21.07 -4.49 4.63
N ILE A 434 -20.96 -3.83 5.79
CA ILE A 434 -19.92 -4.09 6.78
C ILE A 434 -19.99 -5.55 7.23
N PHE A 435 -21.15 -6.04 7.67
CA PHE A 435 -21.30 -7.43 8.11
C PHE A 435 -20.87 -8.43 7.04
N ARG A 436 -21.39 -8.28 5.82
CA ARG A 436 -21.08 -9.16 4.69
C ARG A 436 -19.60 -9.10 4.32
N ALA A 437 -19.00 -7.92 4.32
CA ALA A 437 -17.61 -7.73 4.00
C ALA A 437 -16.69 -8.33 5.08
N LEU A 438 -17.01 -8.18 6.37
CA LEU A 438 -16.29 -8.85 7.48
C LEU A 438 -16.33 -10.38 7.32
N ARG A 439 -17.48 -10.94 6.96
CA ARG A 439 -17.64 -12.39 6.71
C ARG A 439 -16.84 -12.84 5.49
N ARG A 440 -16.91 -12.13 4.36
CA ARG A 440 -16.15 -12.44 3.14
C ARG A 440 -14.64 -12.33 3.34
N ALA A 441 -14.19 -11.35 4.12
CA ALA A 441 -12.79 -11.20 4.52
C ALA A 441 -12.31 -12.36 5.42
N GLY A 442 -13.23 -13.12 6.02
CA GLY A 442 -12.92 -14.21 6.94
C GLY A 442 -12.44 -13.73 8.30
N ILE A 443 -12.77 -12.49 8.66
CA ILE A 443 -12.36 -11.86 9.94
C ILE A 443 -13.53 -11.71 10.91
N TYR A 444 -14.76 -11.93 10.44
CA TYR A 444 -15.92 -12.05 11.32
C TYR A 444 -15.75 -13.29 12.23
N PRO A 445 -15.90 -13.15 13.56
CA PRO A 445 -15.74 -14.25 14.49
C PRO A 445 -16.66 -15.44 14.17
N ARG A 446 -16.14 -16.67 14.27
CA ARG A 446 -16.93 -17.90 14.11
C ARG A 446 -17.37 -18.41 15.48
N ALA A 447 -18.46 -19.18 15.52
CA ALA A 447 -18.97 -19.79 16.76
C ALA A 447 -17.90 -20.59 17.51
N GLU A 448 -16.98 -21.24 16.80
CA GLU A 448 -15.93 -22.08 17.37
C GLU A 448 -14.78 -21.28 18.03
N THR A 449 -14.49 -20.07 17.54
CA THR A 449 -13.38 -19.24 18.04
C THR A 449 -13.80 -18.25 19.14
N PHE A 450 -15.10 -18.05 19.33
CA PHE A 450 -15.66 -17.09 20.27
C PHE A 450 -15.52 -17.49 21.76
N PRO A 451 -15.81 -18.75 22.18
CA PRO A 451 -15.83 -19.14 23.58
C PRO A 451 -14.46 -19.13 24.27
N ALA A 452 -13.36 -19.26 23.50
CA ALA A 452 -12.01 -19.29 24.05
C ALA A 452 -11.48 -17.89 24.43
N LEU A 453 -12.07 -16.82 23.90
CA LEU A 453 -11.60 -15.44 24.10
C LEU A 453 -12.33 -14.71 25.23
N MET A 454 -13.50 -15.19 25.62
CA MET A 454 -14.33 -14.61 26.68
C MET A 454 -14.87 -15.76 27.52
N SER A 455 -14.44 -15.89 28.77
CA SER A 455 -14.95 -16.87 29.73
C SER A 455 -16.43 -16.67 30.08
N ASP A 456 -17.04 -15.58 29.63
CA ASP A 456 -18.48 -15.34 29.71
C ASP A 456 -19.19 -15.96 28.50
N SER A 457 -19.89 -17.06 28.77
CA SER A 457 -20.75 -17.87 27.88
C SER A 457 -21.85 -17.11 27.09
N ALA A 458 -21.88 -15.78 27.11
CA ALA A 458 -23.00 -14.96 26.66
C ALA A 458 -22.89 -14.39 25.23
N LEU A 459 -21.78 -14.62 24.51
CA LEU A 459 -21.61 -14.07 23.16
C LEU A 459 -21.64 -15.15 22.09
N THR A 460 -22.85 -15.54 21.70
CA THR A 460 -23.09 -16.21 20.42
C THR A 460 -22.75 -15.24 19.27
N PRO A 461 -22.22 -15.73 18.12
CA PRO A 461 -22.05 -14.89 16.94
C PRO A 461 -23.38 -14.23 16.57
N LEU A 462 -23.34 -12.94 16.26
CA LEU A 462 -24.54 -12.22 15.86
C LEU A 462 -24.99 -12.73 14.49
N THR A 463 -26.29 -12.91 14.34
CA THR A 463 -26.95 -12.99 13.04
C THR A 463 -26.80 -11.68 12.27
N GLU A 464 -27.07 -11.70 10.97
CA GLU A 464 -27.03 -10.47 10.16
C GLU A 464 -28.06 -9.47 10.67
N GLU A 465 -29.25 -9.97 11.01
CA GLU A 465 -30.37 -9.20 11.54
C GLU A 465 -30.03 -8.54 12.87
N GLU A 466 -29.40 -9.25 13.81
CA GLU A 466 -28.94 -8.67 15.08
C GLU A 466 -27.82 -7.64 14.89
N PHE A 467 -26.93 -7.84 13.92
CA PHE A 467 -25.83 -6.91 13.65
C PHE A 467 -26.32 -5.59 13.04
N VAL A 468 -27.35 -5.66 12.22
CA VAL A 468 -27.92 -4.54 11.47
C VAL A 468 -29.07 -3.87 12.21
N ALA A 469 -29.61 -4.50 13.26
CA ALA A 469 -30.70 -3.95 14.06
C ALA A 469 -30.44 -2.51 14.51
N ASP A 470 -31.52 -1.73 14.53
CA ASP A 470 -31.54 -0.36 15.03
C ASP A 470 -31.03 -0.32 16.49
N PRO A 471 -29.96 0.44 16.78
CA PRO A 471 -29.40 0.52 18.12
C PRO A 471 -30.38 1.01 19.18
N GLU A 472 -31.40 1.78 18.81
CA GLU A 472 -32.41 2.27 19.78
C GLU A 472 -33.34 1.17 20.28
N ARG A 473 -33.48 0.05 19.54
CA ARG A 473 -34.45 -1.01 19.86
C ARG A 473 -33.91 -2.06 20.85
N SER A 474 -32.60 -2.19 21.00
CA SER A 474 -32.00 -3.21 21.87
C SER A 474 -30.60 -2.83 22.34
N GLY A 475 -30.50 -2.28 23.55
CA GLY A 475 -29.21 -1.89 24.15
C GLY A 475 -28.20 -3.04 24.28
N ASP A 476 -28.67 -4.28 24.47
CA ASP A 476 -27.79 -5.45 24.50
C ASP A 476 -27.22 -5.79 23.11
N ALA A 477 -28.04 -5.73 22.05
CA ALA A 477 -27.57 -5.97 20.68
C ALA A 477 -26.48 -4.96 20.29
N VAL A 478 -26.64 -3.69 20.63
CA VAL A 478 -25.64 -2.63 20.41
C VAL A 478 -24.33 -2.95 21.10
N ARG A 479 -24.39 -3.31 22.39
CA ARG A 479 -23.20 -3.71 23.15
C ARG A 479 -22.51 -4.93 22.52
N ARG A 480 -23.26 -5.91 22.05
CA ARG A 480 -22.72 -7.10 21.36
C ARG A 480 -22.05 -6.72 20.04
N VAL A 481 -22.65 -5.86 19.22
CA VAL A 481 -22.03 -5.36 17.97
C VAL A 481 -20.73 -4.64 18.27
N ARG A 482 -20.73 -3.73 19.27
CA ARG A 482 -19.53 -3.01 19.73
C ARG A 482 -18.40 -3.98 20.06
N LEU A 483 -18.70 -5.03 20.84
CA LEU A 483 -17.71 -6.04 21.25
C LEU A 483 -17.18 -6.85 20.06
N VAL A 484 -18.05 -7.21 19.10
CA VAL A 484 -17.64 -7.88 17.85
C VAL A 484 -16.68 -7.01 17.05
N LEU A 485 -16.97 -5.73 16.85
CA LEU A 485 -16.09 -4.81 16.11
C LEU A 485 -14.73 -4.65 16.79
N LEU A 486 -14.70 -4.52 18.12
CA LEU A 486 -13.45 -4.44 18.89
C LEU A 486 -12.63 -5.73 18.81
N HIS A 487 -13.29 -6.89 18.79
CA HIS A 487 -12.59 -8.18 18.60
C HIS A 487 -12.00 -8.31 17.20
N VAL A 488 -12.73 -7.89 16.16
CA VAL A 488 -12.19 -7.80 14.80
C VAL A 488 -10.96 -6.88 14.77
N ALA A 489 -11.05 -5.70 15.40
CA ALA A 489 -9.94 -4.77 15.51
C ALA A 489 -8.72 -5.41 16.18
N ARG A 490 -8.93 -6.12 17.31
CA ARG A 490 -7.88 -6.81 18.06
C ARG A 490 -7.17 -7.87 17.21
N THR A 491 -7.94 -8.72 16.54
CA THR A 491 -7.41 -9.80 15.67
C THR A 491 -6.61 -9.21 14.51
N GLU A 492 -7.14 -8.20 13.83
CA GLU A 492 -6.45 -7.57 12.71
C GLU A 492 -5.20 -6.79 13.15
N ALA A 493 -5.23 -6.11 14.30
CA ALA A 493 -4.05 -5.48 14.91
C ALA A 493 -2.96 -6.51 15.25
N HIS A 494 -3.35 -7.69 15.74
CA HIS A 494 -2.43 -8.78 16.01
C HIS A 494 -1.74 -9.29 14.74
N GLU A 495 -2.51 -9.48 13.67
CA GLU A 495 -2.01 -9.90 12.37
C GLU A 495 -1.12 -8.84 11.69
N ILE A 496 -1.44 -7.54 11.82
CA ILE A 496 -0.56 -6.45 11.39
C ILE A 496 0.77 -6.54 12.17
N GLY A 497 0.72 -6.77 13.48
CA GLY A 497 1.90 -6.95 14.32
C GLY A 497 2.80 -8.12 13.90
N LYS A 498 2.22 -9.28 13.56
CA LYS A 498 2.98 -10.44 13.04
C LYS A 498 3.73 -10.09 11.74
N ARG A 499 3.06 -9.33 10.86
CA ARG A 499 3.63 -8.90 9.58
C ARG A 499 4.66 -7.80 9.73
N HIS A 500 4.52 -6.96 10.76
CA HIS A 500 5.49 -5.94 11.12
C HIS A 500 6.63 -6.51 12.00
N SER A 501 7.14 -7.70 11.67
CA SER A 501 8.26 -8.31 12.37
C SER A 501 9.60 -7.86 11.79
N TRP A 502 10.63 -7.76 12.63
CA TRP A 502 11.98 -7.37 12.21
C TRP A 502 12.53 -8.21 11.04
N PRO A 503 12.47 -9.55 11.06
CA PRO A 503 12.99 -10.37 9.97
C PRO A 503 12.30 -10.06 8.63
N ARG A 504 10.99 -9.81 8.69
CA ARG A 504 10.20 -9.49 7.50
C ARG A 504 10.51 -8.08 6.98
N LEU A 505 10.64 -7.10 7.86
CA LEU A 505 11.06 -5.74 7.47
C LEU A 505 12.48 -5.70 6.92
N ALA A 506 13.40 -6.46 7.51
CA ALA A 506 14.76 -6.62 7.00
C ALA A 506 14.75 -7.29 5.63
N TYR A 507 13.99 -8.37 5.47
CA TYR A 507 13.81 -9.06 4.18
C TYR A 507 13.21 -8.14 3.13
N GLU A 508 12.16 -7.39 3.47
CA GLU A 508 11.49 -6.47 2.55
C GLU A 508 12.34 -5.24 2.24
N ASP A 509 13.12 -4.71 3.19
CA ASP A 509 14.11 -3.66 2.90
C ASP A 509 15.20 -4.21 1.97
N LEU A 510 15.70 -5.43 2.18
CA LEU A 510 16.65 -6.07 1.28
C LEU A 510 16.06 -6.28 -0.12
N LEU A 511 14.81 -6.71 -0.22
CA LEU A 511 14.10 -6.87 -1.50
C LEU A 511 13.82 -5.54 -2.20
N ASN A 512 13.58 -4.47 -1.42
CA ASN A 512 13.21 -3.17 -1.92
C ASN A 512 14.39 -2.18 -1.99
N LYS A 513 15.62 -2.60 -1.67
CA LYS A 513 16.84 -1.81 -1.87
C LYS A 513 17.06 -1.56 -3.37
N GLY A 514 16.51 -0.46 -3.88
CA GLY A 514 16.56 -0.03 -5.28
C GLY A 514 15.19 0.18 -5.94
N ARG A 515 14.07 -0.12 -5.25
CA ARG A 515 12.72 0.31 -5.64
C ARG A 515 12.33 1.47 -4.76
N SER A 516 11.71 2.54 -5.28
CA SER A 516 11.36 3.66 -4.40
C SER A 516 10.53 3.17 -3.22
N ARG A 517 10.95 3.57 -2.03
CA ARG A 517 10.48 3.04 -0.74
C ARG A 517 9.13 3.66 -0.38
N HIS A 518 8.07 3.28 -1.06
CA HIS A 518 6.71 3.68 -0.66
C HIS A 518 6.07 2.54 0.13
N ARG A 519 6.48 2.41 1.38
CA ARG A 519 5.75 1.63 2.38
C ARG A 519 5.04 2.55 3.36
N THR A 520 3.84 2.96 2.95
CA THR A 520 2.52 3.02 3.63
C THR A 520 2.34 3.12 5.15
N LEU A 521 3.35 3.45 5.94
CA LEU A 521 3.19 4.11 7.23
C LEU A 521 4.05 5.36 7.15
N ASN A 522 3.40 6.51 6.98
CA ASN A 522 3.98 7.80 6.62
C ASN A 522 5.44 7.98 7.07
N VAL A 523 6.35 7.88 6.10
CA VAL A 523 7.74 8.26 6.28
C VAL A 523 8.01 9.31 5.23
N ARG A 524 8.02 10.57 5.69
CA ARG A 524 8.69 11.69 5.02
C ARG A 524 10.09 11.24 4.60
N ASN A 525 10.56 11.76 3.47
CA ASN A 525 11.78 11.37 2.74
C ASN A 525 13.12 11.58 3.47
N ASP A 526 13.20 11.43 4.79
CA ASP A 526 14.50 11.33 5.48
C ASP A 526 15.14 9.99 5.09
N HIS A 527 15.93 10.06 4.02
CA HIS A 527 16.60 8.95 3.36
C HIS A 527 17.58 8.20 4.28
N ASP A 528 17.91 8.79 5.44
CA ASP A 528 18.91 8.28 6.39
C ASP A 528 18.31 7.63 7.66
N GLU A 529 17.00 7.63 7.81
CA GLU A 529 16.41 7.05 9.00
C GLU A 529 16.59 5.52 8.99
N LYS A 530 17.49 5.04 9.87
CA LYS A 530 17.89 3.63 9.96
C LYS A 530 16.65 2.74 10.07
N LEU A 531 16.59 1.66 9.28
CA LEU A 531 15.49 0.68 9.25
C LEU A 531 15.00 0.25 10.64
N MET A 532 15.92 0.15 11.61
CA MET A 532 15.61 -0.15 13.01
C MET A 532 14.71 0.89 13.69
N ALA A 533 14.89 2.18 13.40
CA ALA A 533 14.04 3.24 13.94
C ALA A 533 12.60 3.08 13.42
N ARG A 534 12.43 2.89 12.10
CA ARG A 534 11.12 2.62 11.47
C ARG A 534 10.42 1.39 12.06
N TYR A 535 11.16 0.31 12.28
CA TYR A 535 10.63 -0.89 12.94
C TYR A 535 10.18 -0.61 14.37
N ARG A 536 11.00 0.08 15.17
CA ARG A 536 10.66 0.41 16.57
C ARG A 536 9.41 1.28 16.65
N ILE A 537 9.34 2.30 15.80
CA ILE A 537 8.20 3.21 15.64
C ILE A 537 6.94 2.39 15.26
N GLY A 538 6.95 1.69 14.13
CA GLY A 538 5.79 0.92 13.68
C GLY A 538 5.35 -0.18 14.64
N LYS A 539 6.29 -0.93 15.23
CA LYS A 539 5.98 -1.94 16.26
C LYS A 539 5.23 -1.32 17.43
N ARG A 540 5.69 -0.15 17.86
CA ARG A 540 5.16 0.54 19.02
C ARG A 540 3.81 1.20 18.78
N SER A 541 3.63 1.80 17.60
CA SER A 541 2.33 2.25 17.12
C SER A 541 1.30 1.11 17.19
N ILE A 542 1.68 -0.09 16.73
CA ILE A 542 0.81 -1.28 16.77
C ILE A 542 0.54 -1.73 18.22
N GLU A 543 1.54 -1.71 19.09
CA GLU A 543 1.37 -2.05 20.51
C GLU A 543 0.43 -1.07 21.23
N THR A 544 0.58 0.23 20.97
CA THR A 544 -0.29 1.27 21.54
C THR A 544 -1.73 1.14 21.06
N LEU A 545 -1.92 0.84 19.76
CA LEU A 545 -3.23 0.55 19.19
C LEU A 545 -3.87 -0.68 19.84
N LYS A 546 -3.10 -1.77 20.07
CA LYS A 546 -3.58 -2.97 20.77
C LYS A 546 -3.98 -2.67 22.21
N GLU A 547 -3.17 -1.91 22.95
CA GLU A 547 -3.49 -1.48 24.31
C GLU A 547 -4.79 -0.67 24.35
N SER A 548 -5.01 0.20 23.36
CA SER A 548 -6.22 1.01 23.23
C SER A 548 -7.46 0.17 22.92
N ILE A 549 -7.33 -0.82 22.04
CA ILE A 549 -8.40 -1.79 21.76
C ILE A 549 -8.73 -2.62 23.01
N ASP A 550 -7.72 -3.13 23.72
CA ASP A 550 -7.92 -3.94 24.92
C ASP A 550 -8.56 -3.12 26.07
N ALA A 551 -8.22 -1.84 26.19
CA ALA A 551 -8.89 -0.91 27.11
C ALA A 551 -10.36 -0.71 26.72
N SER A 552 -10.64 -0.50 25.43
CA SER A 552 -12.01 -0.33 24.91
C SER A 552 -12.86 -1.58 25.11
N ILE A 553 -12.29 -2.78 24.93
CA ILE A 553 -12.95 -4.06 25.23
C ILE A 553 -13.27 -4.14 26.72
N SER A 554 -12.30 -3.81 27.58
CA SER A 554 -12.50 -3.82 29.04
C SER A 554 -13.66 -2.92 29.46
N MET A 555 -13.71 -1.70 28.92
CA MET A 555 -14.82 -0.76 29.20
C MET A 555 -16.15 -1.27 28.66
N ALA A 556 -16.19 -1.81 27.44
CA ALA A 556 -17.42 -2.39 26.87
C ALA A 556 -17.96 -3.58 27.68
N VAL A 557 -17.11 -4.29 28.42
CA VAL A 557 -17.53 -5.35 29.37
C VAL A 557 -17.78 -4.83 30.80
N GLY A 558 -17.70 -3.53 31.05
CA GLY A 558 -17.91 -2.92 32.38
C GLY A 558 -16.72 -3.06 33.34
N ARG A 559 -15.51 -3.31 32.83
CA ARG A 559 -14.27 -3.40 33.61
C ARG A 559 -13.45 -2.13 33.43
N VAL A 560 -12.98 -1.55 34.54
CA VAL A 560 -12.05 -0.42 34.51
C VAL A 560 -10.67 -0.91 34.02
N PRO A 561 -10.10 -0.33 32.95
CA PRO A 561 -8.76 -0.70 32.50
C PRO A 561 -7.70 -0.45 33.59
N ASP A 562 -6.77 -1.38 33.80
CA ASP A 562 -5.71 -1.22 34.79
C ASP A 562 -4.74 -0.09 34.39
N ALA A 563 -4.90 1.07 35.02
CA ALA A 563 -4.10 2.28 34.80
C ALA A 563 -2.59 2.08 35.08
N ARG A 564 -2.18 1.07 35.86
CA ARG A 564 -0.76 0.85 36.23
C ARG A 564 0.04 0.07 35.19
N ARG A 565 -0.60 -0.63 34.25
CA ARG A 565 0.06 -1.52 33.28
C ARG A 565 0.64 -0.87 32.03
N SER A 566 0.55 0.46 31.84
CA SER A 566 1.13 1.11 30.66
C SER A 566 2.67 1.15 30.76
N ALA A 567 3.32 0.07 30.31
CA ALA A 567 4.75 0.09 29.98
C ALA A 567 5.04 1.07 28.81
N SER A 568 4.02 1.37 28.01
CA SER A 568 4.10 2.23 26.84
C SER A 568 4.46 3.68 27.17
N THR A 569 3.95 4.30 28.23
CA THR A 569 4.27 5.71 28.58
C THR A 569 5.76 5.95 28.90
N LYS A 570 6.43 5.04 29.62
CA LYS A 570 7.86 5.21 29.97
C LYS A 570 8.80 5.08 28.78
N LEU A 571 8.46 4.27 27.78
CA LEU A 571 9.31 4.13 26.60
C LEU A 571 9.25 5.37 25.68
N TRP A 572 8.23 6.25 25.77
CA TRP A 572 7.92 7.24 24.69
C TRP A 572 8.95 8.37 24.69
N LYS A 573 9.47 8.68 25.89
CA LYS A 573 10.54 9.64 26.12
C LYS A 573 11.88 9.31 25.42
N LYS A 574 12.04 8.13 24.79
CA LYS A 574 13.31 7.68 24.20
C LYS A 574 13.35 7.68 22.67
N LEU A 575 12.22 7.89 21.99
CA LEU A 575 12.17 7.90 20.52
C LEU A 575 11.77 9.31 20.05
N PRO A 576 12.26 9.74 18.87
CA PRO A 576 11.78 10.98 18.27
C PRO A 576 10.26 10.86 18.04
N PRO A 577 9.47 11.84 18.52
CA PRO A 577 8.03 11.81 18.37
C PRO A 577 7.61 11.88 16.91
N ARG A 578 6.54 11.16 16.57
CA ARG A 578 5.83 11.28 15.28
C ARG A 578 4.37 11.60 15.52
N GLY A 579 3.78 12.41 14.64
CA GLY A 579 2.44 12.97 14.85
C GLY A 579 1.38 11.91 15.07
N ASN A 580 1.30 10.92 14.18
CA ASN A 580 0.29 9.86 14.31
C ASN A 580 0.46 9.01 15.58
N GLU A 581 1.70 8.87 16.07
CA GLU A 581 1.98 8.04 17.25
C GLU A 581 1.57 8.74 18.53
N LEU A 582 1.98 10.01 18.66
CA LEU A 582 1.56 10.86 19.76
C LEU A 582 0.05 11.07 19.73
N TYR A 583 -0.54 11.22 18.55
CA TYR A 583 -1.99 11.32 18.41
C TYR A 583 -2.71 10.07 18.93
N ASN A 584 -2.28 8.88 18.49
CA ASN A 584 -2.82 7.61 18.99
C ASN A 584 -2.61 7.45 20.51
N GLN A 585 -1.48 7.92 21.03
CA GLN A 585 -1.20 7.93 22.46
C GLN A 585 -2.14 8.87 23.21
N ALA A 586 -2.39 10.07 22.69
CA ALA A 586 -3.35 11.01 23.28
C ALA A 586 -4.78 10.43 23.27
N CYS A 587 -5.18 9.76 22.19
CA CYS A 587 -6.46 9.04 22.12
C CYS A 587 -6.52 7.90 23.15
N LEU A 588 -5.44 7.13 23.32
CA LEU A 588 -5.34 6.11 24.37
C LEU A 588 -5.49 6.72 25.76
N CYS A 589 -4.82 7.85 26.05
CA CYS A 589 -4.95 8.56 27.31
C CYS A 589 -6.41 9.01 27.54
N ALA A 590 -7.06 9.59 26.52
CA ALA A 590 -8.46 10.02 26.60
C ALA A 590 -9.39 8.84 26.94
N VAL A 591 -9.31 7.76 26.17
CA VAL A 591 -10.16 6.56 26.33
C VAL A 591 -9.89 5.83 27.65
N ARG A 592 -8.64 5.77 28.11
CA ARG A 592 -8.30 5.01 29.33
C ARG A 592 -8.46 5.81 30.61
N GLU A 593 -8.14 7.10 30.57
CA GLU A 593 -8.02 7.93 31.77
C GLU A 593 -9.13 8.97 31.90
N VAL A 594 -9.91 9.25 30.84
CA VAL A 594 -11.00 10.24 30.90
C VAL A 594 -12.37 9.59 30.68
N GLU A 595 -12.50 8.67 29.72
CA GLU A 595 -13.77 7.98 29.44
C GLU A 595 -14.41 7.29 30.66
N PRO A 596 -13.68 6.58 31.56
CA PRO A 596 -14.29 5.96 32.73
C PRO A 596 -14.99 6.95 33.68
N PHE A 597 -14.63 8.24 33.62
CA PHE A 597 -15.25 9.30 34.42
C PHE A 597 -16.60 9.75 33.87
N HIS A 598 -16.88 9.49 32.58
CA HIS A 598 -18.16 9.81 31.95
C HIS A 598 -19.28 8.85 32.38
N ASP A 599 -18.98 7.56 32.47
CA ASP A 599 -20.00 6.52 32.74
C ASP A 599 -20.32 6.33 34.22
N SER A 600 -19.38 6.66 35.12
CA SER A 600 -19.47 6.30 36.53
C SER A 600 -20.33 7.24 37.38
N GLY A 601 -20.66 8.44 36.90
CA GLY A 601 -21.46 9.45 37.62
C GLY A 601 -20.89 9.93 38.97
N VAL A 602 -19.82 9.31 39.46
CA VAL A 602 -19.23 9.49 40.78
C VAL A 602 -17.73 9.61 40.61
N THR A 603 -17.23 10.83 40.44
CA THR A 603 -15.79 11.06 40.39
C THR A 603 -15.33 12.33 41.10
N ILE A 604 -14.15 12.22 41.71
CA ILE A 604 -13.39 13.30 42.33
C ILE A 604 -12.87 14.19 41.18
N ALA A 605 -13.40 15.40 41.06
CA ALA A 605 -13.13 16.31 39.95
C ALA A 605 -11.62 16.56 39.66
N GLY A 606 -10.76 16.39 40.68
CA GLY A 606 -9.31 16.56 40.55
C GLY A 606 -8.63 15.52 39.63
N ASP A 607 -9.02 14.24 39.72
CA ASP A 607 -8.37 13.16 38.98
C ASP A 607 -8.68 13.24 37.49
N ARG A 608 -9.95 13.56 37.15
CA ARG A 608 -10.37 13.80 35.75
C ARG A 608 -9.60 14.96 35.13
N ARG A 609 -9.45 16.08 35.85
CA ARG A 609 -8.74 17.26 35.35
C ARG A 609 -7.27 16.93 35.02
N ALA A 610 -6.60 16.17 35.89
CA ALA A 610 -5.23 15.74 35.65
C ALA A 610 -5.11 14.80 34.43
N ALA A 611 -6.07 13.89 34.24
CA ALA A 611 -6.12 13.01 33.07
C ALA A 611 -6.35 13.76 31.76
N VAL A 612 -7.30 14.69 31.74
CA VAL A 612 -7.55 15.59 30.60
C VAL A 612 -6.29 16.38 30.25
N SER A 613 -5.63 16.99 31.24
CA SER A 613 -4.39 17.75 31.01
C SER A 613 -3.32 16.89 30.34
N ARG A 614 -3.11 15.66 30.81
CA ARG A 614 -2.14 14.73 30.19
C ARG A 614 -2.49 14.40 28.74
N ALA A 615 -3.76 14.13 28.45
CA ALA A 615 -4.21 13.84 27.08
C ALA A 615 -3.99 15.06 26.16
N VAL A 616 -4.35 16.27 26.62
CA VAL A 616 -4.17 17.53 25.90
C VAL A 616 -2.69 17.85 25.67
N ASP A 617 -1.81 17.62 26.64
CA ASP A 617 -0.37 17.89 26.51
C ASP A 617 0.27 17.00 25.44
N VAL A 618 -0.04 15.69 25.45
CA VAL A 618 0.43 14.76 24.40
C VAL A 618 -0.14 15.15 23.03
N MET A 619 -1.39 15.63 23.00
CA MET A 619 -2.02 16.08 21.77
C MET A 619 -1.37 17.35 21.22
N ARG A 620 -1.06 18.35 22.04
CA ARG A 620 -0.29 19.55 21.61
C ARG A 620 1.02 19.16 20.95
N GLU A 621 1.73 18.18 21.50
CA GLU A 621 2.96 17.66 20.90
C GLU A 621 2.69 16.97 19.55
N ALA A 622 1.60 16.18 19.46
CA ALA A 622 1.19 15.52 18.21
C ALA A 622 0.83 16.50 17.09
N LEU A 623 0.27 17.65 17.46
CA LEU A 623 -0.23 18.70 16.57
C LEU A 623 0.84 19.71 16.15
N HIS A 624 2.04 19.61 16.71
CA HIS A 624 3.12 20.55 16.38
C HIS A 624 3.45 20.49 14.87
N PRO A 625 3.64 21.62 14.15
CA PRO A 625 3.83 21.62 12.69
C PRO A 625 5.03 20.82 12.18
N SER A 626 6.06 20.62 13.01
CA SER A 626 7.22 19.78 12.65
C SER A 626 6.92 18.27 12.72
N VAL A 627 5.80 17.88 13.34
CA VAL A 627 5.47 16.51 13.71
C VAL A 627 4.14 16.06 13.08
N CYS A 628 3.15 16.97 12.99
CA CYS A 628 1.83 16.71 12.45
C CYS A 628 1.86 16.67 10.91
N GLU A 629 1.27 15.62 10.35
CA GLU A 629 1.18 15.43 8.89
C GLU A 629 -0.20 15.84 8.33
N HIS A 630 -1.15 16.13 9.22
CA HIS A 630 -2.47 16.61 8.84
C HIS A 630 -2.39 18.11 8.53
N TYR A 631 -2.89 18.49 7.36
CA TYR A 631 -2.90 19.90 6.93
C TYR A 631 -3.82 20.76 7.81
N ARG A 632 -4.94 20.19 8.30
CA ARG A 632 -5.86 20.85 9.23
C ARG A 632 -6.20 19.93 10.39
N PRO A 633 -5.34 19.89 11.42
CA PRO A 633 -5.58 19.01 12.55
C PRO A 633 -6.80 19.41 13.38
N SER A 634 -7.25 20.68 13.34
CA SER A 634 -8.47 21.12 14.01
C SER A 634 -9.69 20.33 13.56
N GLU A 635 -9.83 20.07 12.25
CA GLU A 635 -10.93 19.26 11.70
C GLU A 635 -10.90 17.84 12.27
N LEU A 636 -9.70 17.24 12.38
CA LEU A 636 -9.53 15.92 12.99
C LEU A 636 -9.93 15.92 14.48
N LEU A 637 -9.49 16.92 15.26
CA LEU A 637 -9.86 17.05 16.68
C LEU A 637 -11.37 17.14 16.89
N ILE A 638 -12.05 17.83 15.97
CA ILE A 638 -13.49 18.03 16.02
C ILE A 638 -14.23 16.73 15.73
N VAL A 639 -13.85 15.99 14.69
CA VAL A 639 -14.62 14.83 14.23
C VAL A 639 -14.27 13.51 14.90
N ASP A 640 -13.11 13.41 15.57
CA ASP A 640 -12.64 12.17 16.18
C ASP A 640 -13.54 11.74 17.37
N PRO A 641 -14.20 10.56 17.29
CA PRO A 641 -15.05 10.06 18.36
C PRO A 641 -14.30 9.76 19.67
N ASP A 642 -13.03 9.36 19.62
CA ASP A 642 -12.23 9.04 20.81
C ASP A 642 -12.00 10.28 21.69
N LEU A 643 -11.97 11.46 21.07
CA LEU A 643 -11.74 12.72 21.75
C LEU A 643 -13.01 13.35 22.31
N ARG A 644 -14.19 12.79 22.01
CA ARG A 644 -15.47 13.31 22.53
C ARG A 644 -15.53 13.35 24.06
N CYS A 645 -14.90 12.40 24.74
CA CYS A 645 -14.84 12.38 26.20
C CYS A 645 -14.04 13.55 26.81
N LEU A 646 -13.24 14.25 26.00
CA LEU A 646 -12.50 15.45 26.40
C LEU A 646 -13.32 16.74 26.23
N ARG A 647 -14.42 16.72 25.47
CA ARG A 647 -15.26 17.89 25.20
C ARG A 647 -15.89 18.43 26.49
N GLY A 648 -16.02 19.76 26.56
CA GLY A 648 -16.53 20.46 27.75
C GLY A 648 -15.48 20.60 28.86
N SER A 649 -14.25 20.14 28.64
CA SER A 649 -13.12 20.53 29.47
C SER A 649 -12.45 21.77 28.88
N SER A 650 -12.16 22.77 29.74
CA SER A 650 -11.55 24.01 29.28
C SER A 650 -10.22 23.79 28.55
N ALA A 651 -9.39 22.87 29.04
CA ALA A 651 -8.09 22.57 28.43
C ALA A 651 -8.18 22.01 27.00
N PHE A 652 -9.15 21.12 26.74
CA PHE A 652 -9.32 20.57 25.39
C PHE A 652 -10.01 21.59 24.47
N ASP A 653 -10.98 22.32 25.00
CA ASP A 653 -11.65 23.38 24.25
C ASP A 653 -10.66 24.48 23.80
N GLU A 654 -9.78 24.93 24.70
CA GLU A 654 -8.69 25.88 24.39
C GLU A 654 -7.73 25.35 23.33
N LEU A 655 -7.39 24.06 23.38
CA LEU A 655 -6.55 23.41 22.36
C LEU A 655 -7.21 23.45 20.98
N VAL A 656 -8.51 23.17 20.89
CA VAL A 656 -9.26 23.20 19.63
C VAL A 656 -9.31 24.62 19.08
N GLU A 657 -9.57 25.62 19.92
CA GLU A 657 -9.58 27.04 19.55
C GLU A 657 -8.17 27.53 19.11
N GLU A 658 -7.11 27.10 19.79
CA GLU A 658 -5.72 27.34 19.40
C GLU A 658 -5.41 26.75 18.03
N GLN A 659 -5.83 25.51 17.77
CA GLN A 659 -5.57 24.85 16.50
C GLN A 659 -6.43 25.42 15.35
N LEU A 660 -7.68 25.81 15.62
CA LEU A 660 -8.53 26.50 14.65
C LEU A 660 -7.87 27.81 14.19
N ARG A 661 -7.36 28.62 15.11
CA ARG A 661 -6.61 29.84 14.76
C ARG A 661 -5.36 29.55 13.93
N ARG A 662 -4.66 28.46 14.20
CA ARG A 662 -3.46 28.06 13.40
C ARG A 662 -3.81 27.61 12.00
N ASP A 663 -4.84 26.79 11.87
CA ASP A 663 -5.21 26.17 10.59
C ASP A 663 -5.85 27.18 9.62
N TRP A 664 -6.50 28.20 10.17
CA TRP A 664 -7.35 29.12 9.40
C TRP A 664 -6.92 30.58 9.47
N GLY A 665 -5.99 30.95 10.37
CA GLY A 665 -5.60 32.34 10.61
C GLY A 665 -6.63 33.12 11.44
N PRO A 666 -6.38 34.43 11.68
CA PRO A 666 -7.34 35.32 12.34
C PRO A 666 -8.51 35.64 11.40
N ALA A 667 -9.75 35.48 11.87
CA ALA A 667 -10.93 35.85 11.10
C ALA A 667 -11.18 37.36 11.13
N LYS A 668 -11.87 37.88 10.09
CA LYS A 668 -12.40 39.25 10.12
C LYS A 668 -13.66 39.26 11.02
N PRO A 669 -13.84 40.27 11.90
CA PRO A 669 -14.94 40.29 12.88
C PRO A 669 -16.35 40.11 12.31
N ASP A 670 -16.57 40.49 11.06
CA ASP A 670 -17.90 40.60 10.46
C ASP A 670 -18.38 39.34 9.70
N THR A 671 -17.65 38.23 9.79
CA THR A 671 -17.84 37.06 8.88
C THR A 671 -17.88 35.70 9.58
N CYS A 672 -18.12 35.68 10.88
CA CYS A 672 -18.35 34.41 11.56
C CYS A 672 -19.65 33.76 11.05
N PRO A 673 -19.64 32.48 10.62
CA PRO A 673 -20.85 31.80 10.18
C PRO A 673 -21.90 31.81 11.31
N GLU A 674 -23.15 32.16 10.97
CA GLU A 674 -24.21 32.20 11.96
C GLU A 674 -24.48 30.78 12.52
N PRO A 675 -24.81 30.64 13.82
CA PRO A 675 -25.10 29.35 14.46
C PRO A 675 -26.24 28.52 13.86
N GLY A 676 -26.88 28.98 12.77
CA GLY A 676 -28.00 28.31 12.11
C GLY A 676 -27.60 27.25 11.07
N ASP A 677 -26.33 27.14 10.71
CA ASP A 677 -25.84 26.12 9.76
C ASP A 677 -25.82 24.73 10.42
N ARG A 678 -26.95 24.02 10.28
CA ARG A 678 -27.35 22.71 10.86
C ARG A 678 -26.38 21.53 10.69
N LEU A 679 -25.20 21.75 10.15
CA LEU A 679 -24.32 20.69 9.69
C LEU A 679 -23.02 20.59 10.51
N LEU A 680 -22.70 21.61 11.30
CA LEU A 680 -21.70 21.51 12.36
C LEU A 680 -22.44 21.38 13.69
N ASP A 681 -21.96 20.48 14.55
CA ASP A 681 -22.44 20.38 15.94
C ASP A 681 -22.34 21.77 16.58
N ASP A 682 -23.37 22.21 17.30
CA ASP A 682 -23.43 23.53 17.95
C ASP A 682 -22.16 23.82 18.76
N TRP A 683 -21.56 22.78 19.35
CA TRP A 683 -20.29 22.89 20.04
C TRP A 683 -19.15 23.41 19.14
N VAL A 684 -19.06 22.95 17.89
CA VAL A 684 -18.02 23.37 16.94
C VAL A 684 -18.21 24.83 16.53
N LEU A 685 -19.43 25.22 16.18
CA LEU A 685 -19.75 26.59 15.81
C LEU A 685 -19.45 27.57 16.95
N GLN A 686 -19.77 27.20 18.19
CA GLN A 686 -19.44 28.01 19.37
C GLN A 686 -17.93 28.18 19.58
N ARG A 687 -17.11 27.19 19.24
CA ARG A 687 -15.65 27.27 19.37
C ARG A 687 -15.01 28.06 18.26
N ILE A 688 -15.51 27.89 17.05
CA ILE A 688 -15.16 28.75 15.92
C ILE A 688 -15.42 30.22 16.27
N HIS A 689 -16.62 30.53 16.79
CA HIS A 689 -16.98 31.88 17.19
C HIS A 689 -16.09 32.42 18.32
N ARG A 690 -15.82 31.62 19.36
CA ARG A 690 -14.95 32.03 20.48
C ARG A 690 -13.50 32.25 20.07
N ALA A 691 -12.93 31.33 19.29
CA ALA A 691 -11.57 31.42 18.80
C ALA A 691 -11.28 32.74 18.05
N TRP A 692 -12.31 33.39 17.53
CA TRP A 692 -12.18 34.64 16.78
C TRP A 692 -12.73 35.88 17.47
N SER A 693 -13.67 35.73 18.42
CA SER A 693 -14.17 36.87 19.21
C SER A 693 -13.13 37.44 20.17
N ASP A 694 -12.21 36.59 20.65
CA ASP A 694 -11.20 36.98 21.65
C ASP A 694 -10.02 37.78 21.07
N ASP A 695 -9.93 37.96 19.74
CA ASP A 695 -8.85 38.72 19.09
C ASP A 695 -9.06 40.25 19.12
N GLY A 696 -10.11 40.73 19.79
CA GLY A 696 -10.50 42.14 19.88
C GLY A 696 -9.55 43.10 20.63
N GLY A 697 -8.22 42.87 20.69
CA GLY A 697 -7.37 43.88 21.32
C GLY A 697 -5.85 43.74 21.41
N ARG A 698 -5.17 42.71 20.89
CA ARG A 698 -3.69 42.72 20.90
C ARG A 698 -3.07 42.14 19.63
N PRO A 699 -2.40 42.96 18.79
CA PRO A 699 -1.54 42.46 17.73
C PRO A 699 -0.26 41.89 18.37
N GLY A 700 -0.34 40.65 18.84
CA GLY A 700 0.83 39.87 19.21
C GLY A 700 1.34 39.13 17.98
N SER A 701 2.55 39.46 17.53
CA SER A 701 3.26 38.71 16.49
C SER A 701 3.17 37.20 16.76
N PRO A 702 3.02 36.34 15.73
CA PRO A 702 2.99 34.90 15.93
C PRO A 702 4.28 34.45 16.66
N PRO A 703 4.19 33.68 17.74
CA PRO A 703 5.33 33.37 18.63
C PRO A 703 6.43 32.49 18.00
N TRP A 704 6.39 32.25 16.69
CA TRP A 704 7.28 31.35 15.97
C TRP A 704 7.78 31.97 14.66
N SER A 705 8.26 33.22 14.70
CA SER A 705 9.19 33.69 13.66
C SER A 705 10.55 33.03 13.91
N SER A 706 10.80 31.85 13.33
CA SER A 706 12.17 31.32 13.26
C SER A 706 13.00 32.15 12.27
N PRO A 707 14.29 32.40 12.52
CA PRO A 707 15.16 33.01 11.53
C PRO A 707 15.29 32.08 10.32
N ARG A 708 15.27 32.66 9.13
CA ARG A 708 15.36 31.97 7.82
C ARG A 708 16.63 31.14 7.67
#